data_AF-A0A7M3YTT1-F1
#
_entry.id   AF-A0A7M3YTT1-F1
#
_cell.length_a   1.000
_cell.length_b   1.000
_cell.length_c   1.000
_cell.angle_alpha   90.00
_cell.angle_beta   90.00
_cell.angle_gamma   90.00
#
_symmetry.space_group_name_H-M   'P 1'
#
loop_
_entity.id
_entity.type
_entity.pdbx_description
1 polymer ?
#
loop_
_entity_poly.entity_id
_entity_poly.type
_entity_poly.pdbx_seq_one_letter_code
_entity_poly.pdbx_strand_id
1 'polypeptide(L)'
;MSGEDWVDDTETERIDSLVRFGFNRADIEGFLAEHDGAHRERLAWLEERRETASSLEDRVVAFSQYSTVGVETVDRYKHRLNDPFTIEETFLEFEREMRSLAPWEPSLNREKETWFEEGHGEVWTLLYKRLAALDVSSHAAVAPLHRLFDSPVHADELVRHLELIEDDERRQRQMIRAGVDHLRELGYAAGDLVDLPLLESLNQLEQWQRFHAKREQVRLKAVQMIQPFDAALAAEFELRCSQLLNKENEHVLSDISAEVHDLAQALEERRQQFSDRLREWRQEGIVFPHEGELHPSDLMEWEANHDTVAASVERHLKLVERWERFARYWPSRVEESRVFIGHLEKTDDLQNAVDELDALWKQIELDGLELLQSYEHAGLAVGIWQQRVFEDPLNALERMTAERHRWDRRVELMEALDGLDTSFSGDEDVITRRQLLALEELQDDVLEEMEGYIEKINRRNERHRVMLEEELAKMRRSGVLERETMTTRMNLRELEQHVAELTRTGGATPVSSAPTVAAKRIQEPLVRELVGLRREGWSVDAWMDAVKQDPVRIARELSEVRPHLEHHDVLRRRLAALPWERDVELALEVEMQVKEPNQLDHLSRRIPFFTAHLANRPVEDSSYRLHLWQPERTHPTLVPIPERDGRPVLQPVSALDEAHEAMLEAMDEEHAEVEDPVGEPVPTPEKEEEKP
;
A
#
# COMPACT_ATOMS: atom_id res chain seq x y z
N MET A 1 62.41 64.47 107.30
CA MET A 1 61.47 63.36 107.05
C MET A 1 60.07 63.95 107.03
N SER A 2 59.51 64.18 105.84
CA SER A 2 58.09 64.50 105.57
C SER A 2 57.98 65.14 104.17
N GLY A 3 58.22 64.34 103.13
CA GLY A 3 58.20 64.79 101.73
C GLY A 3 58.27 63.63 100.73
N GLU A 4 58.91 62.51 101.09
CA GLU A 4 58.89 61.25 100.31
C GLU A 4 57.60 60.43 100.57
N ASP A 5 57.12 60.32 101.81
CA ASP A 5 55.93 59.51 102.14
C ASP A 5 54.64 59.94 101.42
N TRP A 6 54.45 61.22 101.10
CA TRP A 6 53.23 61.70 100.42
C TRP A 6 53.25 61.47 98.90
N VAL A 7 54.43 61.33 98.30
CA VAL A 7 54.57 61.03 96.85
C VAL A 7 54.37 59.52 96.64
N ASP A 8 54.92 58.71 97.56
CA ASP A 8 54.80 57.25 97.56
C ASP A 8 53.35 56.79 97.76
N ASP A 9 52.58 57.46 98.65
CA ASP A 9 51.15 57.20 98.84
C ASP A 9 50.33 57.48 97.55
N THR A 10 50.62 58.57 96.83
CA THR A 10 49.90 58.88 95.58
C THR A 10 50.26 57.96 94.41
N GLU A 11 51.50 57.47 94.35
CA GLU A 11 51.94 56.51 93.32
C GLU A 11 51.37 55.12 93.60
N THR A 12 51.32 54.72 94.86
CA THR A 12 50.69 53.47 95.29
C THR A 12 49.18 53.47 94.99
N GLU A 13 48.48 54.58 95.24
CA GLU A 13 47.06 54.75 94.87
C GLU A 13 46.82 54.63 93.36
N ARG A 14 47.73 55.16 92.53
CA ARG A 14 47.65 55.06 91.06
C ARG A 14 47.87 53.64 90.57
N ILE A 15 48.87 52.93 91.09
CA ILE A 15 49.10 51.51 90.78
C ILE A 15 47.91 50.65 91.23
N ASP A 16 47.39 50.89 92.44
CA ASP A 16 46.20 50.22 92.94
C ASP A 16 44.99 50.45 92.02
N SER A 17 44.85 51.65 91.44
CA SER A 17 43.80 51.94 90.47
C SER A 17 43.96 51.16 89.15
N LEU A 18 45.18 50.90 88.69
CA LEU A 18 45.46 50.07 87.51
C LEU A 18 45.16 48.59 87.79
N VAL A 19 45.52 48.11 88.98
CA VAL A 19 45.24 46.73 89.41
C VAL A 19 43.74 46.50 89.60
N ARG A 20 43.01 47.48 90.15
CA ARG A 20 41.54 47.43 90.27
C ARG A 20 40.82 47.40 88.92
N PHE A 21 41.41 48.00 87.90
CA PHE A 21 40.89 47.92 86.53
C PHE A 21 41.01 46.51 85.94
N GLY A 22 42.05 45.75 86.33
CA GLY A 22 42.25 44.37 85.90
C GLY A 22 43.67 44.06 85.41
N PHE A 23 44.56 45.06 85.37
CA PHE A 23 45.96 44.84 85.00
C PHE A 23 46.70 44.04 86.08
N ASN A 24 47.59 43.16 85.64
CA ASN A 24 48.38 42.33 86.54
C ASN A 24 49.44 43.17 87.27
N ARG A 25 49.38 43.17 88.60
CA ARG A 25 50.33 43.88 89.48
C ARG A 25 51.78 43.52 89.19
N ALA A 26 52.09 42.24 89.00
CA ALA A 26 53.47 41.78 88.79
C ALA A 26 54.06 42.33 87.48
N ASP A 27 53.23 42.43 86.45
CA ASP A 27 53.64 42.93 85.13
C ASP A 27 53.81 44.47 85.16
N ILE A 28 52.94 45.18 85.90
CA ILE A 28 53.07 46.62 86.17
C ILE A 28 54.35 46.94 86.94
N GLU A 29 54.56 46.27 88.09
CA GLU A 29 55.73 46.49 88.94
C GLU A 29 57.03 46.13 88.21
N GLY A 30 57.02 45.05 87.42
CA GLY A 30 58.14 44.66 86.55
C GLY A 30 58.50 45.73 85.52
N PHE A 31 57.50 46.27 84.80
CA PHE A 31 57.71 47.32 83.81
C PHE A 31 58.16 48.65 84.41
N LEU A 32 57.67 49.00 85.60
CA LEU A 32 58.07 50.22 86.28
C LEU A 32 59.51 50.16 86.82
N ALA A 33 60.01 48.97 87.19
CA ALA A 33 61.35 48.75 87.76
C ALA A 33 62.48 48.66 86.73
N GLU A 34 62.16 48.48 85.44
CA GLU A 34 63.17 48.40 84.37
C GLU A 34 63.94 49.71 84.13
N HIS A 35 63.39 50.87 84.53
CA HIS A 35 64.05 52.17 84.32
C HIS A 35 63.65 53.24 85.35
N ASP A 36 64.36 53.30 86.47
CA ASP A 36 64.10 54.22 87.60
C ASP A 36 64.01 55.71 87.21
N GLY A 37 64.72 56.14 86.16
CA GLY A 37 64.70 57.52 85.68
C GLY A 37 63.47 57.94 84.87
N ALA A 38 62.62 56.99 84.45
CA ALA A 38 61.46 57.22 83.59
C ALA A 38 60.14 56.73 84.25
N HIS A 39 60.16 56.51 85.56
CA HIS A 39 59.06 55.90 86.30
C HIS A 39 57.72 56.64 86.11
N ARG A 40 57.73 57.97 86.21
CA ARG A 40 56.52 58.80 86.02
C ARG A 40 55.95 58.75 84.60
N GLU A 41 56.82 58.69 83.59
CA GLU A 41 56.42 58.58 82.18
C GLU A 41 55.83 57.19 81.89
N ARG A 42 56.43 56.13 82.44
CA ARG A 42 55.92 54.76 82.34
C ARG A 42 54.58 54.57 83.07
N LEU A 43 54.40 55.22 84.23
CA LEU A 43 53.13 55.21 84.94
C LEU A 43 52.04 55.97 84.17
N ALA A 44 52.37 57.14 83.61
CA ALA A 44 51.45 57.87 82.74
C ALA A 44 51.10 57.06 81.48
N TRP A 45 52.06 56.34 80.90
CA TRP A 45 51.82 55.42 79.78
C TRP A 45 50.83 54.29 80.17
N LEU A 46 50.98 53.68 81.36
CA LEU A 46 50.03 52.67 81.83
C LEU A 46 48.63 53.23 82.10
N GLU A 47 48.52 54.49 82.54
CA GLU A 47 47.25 55.18 82.70
C GLU A 47 46.58 55.46 81.35
N GLU A 48 47.32 55.93 80.34
CA GLU A 48 46.83 56.09 78.97
C GLU A 48 46.34 54.75 78.38
N ARG A 49 47.03 53.65 78.68
CA ARG A 49 46.60 52.30 78.31
C ARG A 49 45.31 51.90 79.00
N ARG A 50 45.17 52.19 80.29
CA ARG A 50 43.91 51.96 81.01
C ARG A 50 42.76 52.78 80.42
N GLU A 51 42.98 54.05 80.09
CA GLU A 51 41.97 54.89 79.45
C GLU A 51 41.55 54.31 78.09
N THR A 52 42.51 53.88 77.29
CA THR A 52 42.25 53.22 75.99
C THR A 52 41.47 51.92 76.16
N ALA A 53 41.85 51.08 77.13
CA ALA A 53 41.14 49.84 77.43
C ALA A 53 39.73 50.08 77.97
N SER A 54 39.53 51.08 78.82
CA SER A 54 38.20 51.47 79.33
C SER A 54 37.30 51.97 78.19
N SER A 55 37.85 52.78 77.27
CA SER A 55 37.12 53.24 76.08
C SER A 55 36.73 52.08 75.16
N LEU A 56 37.63 51.11 74.96
CA LEU A 56 37.31 49.89 74.22
C LEU A 56 36.26 49.03 74.93
N GLU A 57 36.34 48.87 76.25
CA GLU A 57 35.35 48.12 77.03
C GLU A 57 33.97 48.76 76.89
N ASP A 58 33.87 50.08 77.01
CA ASP A 58 32.63 50.84 76.81
C ASP A 58 32.06 50.63 75.41
N ARG A 59 32.91 50.67 74.37
CA ARG A 59 32.48 50.44 72.98
C ARG A 59 31.99 49.02 72.76
N VAL A 60 32.71 48.03 73.29
CA VAL A 60 32.32 46.62 73.22
C VAL A 60 30.98 46.41 73.92
N VAL A 61 30.80 46.95 75.13
CA VAL A 61 29.55 46.85 75.89
C VAL A 61 28.41 47.55 75.16
N ALA A 62 28.62 48.78 74.66
CA ALA A 62 27.61 49.52 73.91
C ALA A 62 27.19 48.76 72.64
N PHE A 63 28.15 48.25 71.88
CA PHE A 63 27.85 47.50 70.66
C PHE A 63 27.09 46.20 70.97
N SER A 64 27.55 45.41 71.93
CA SER A 64 26.90 44.16 72.35
C SER A 64 25.52 44.37 72.97
N GLN A 65 25.22 45.56 73.49
CA GLN A 65 23.92 45.90 74.06
C GLN A 65 22.88 46.24 72.98
N TYR A 66 23.28 46.89 71.89
CA TYR A 66 22.35 47.44 70.89
C TYR A 66 22.36 46.70 69.56
N SER A 67 23.43 45.98 69.22
CA SER A 67 23.51 45.15 68.02
C SER A 67 23.11 43.71 68.31
N THR A 68 22.43 43.07 67.35
CA THR A 68 22.18 41.62 67.36
C THR A 68 23.16 40.83 66.49
N VAL A 69 24.00 41.53 65.71
CA VAL A 69 24.91 40.93 64.73
C VAL A 69 26.36 41.21 65.14
N GLY A 70 27.22 40.19 65.10
CA GLY A 70 28.64 40.35 65.40
C GLY A 70 28.97 40.53 66.90
N VAL A 71 28.04 40.24 67.79
CA VAL A 71 28.25 40.31 69.26
C VAL A 71 29.35 39.35 69.69
N GLU A 72 29.31 38.09 69.24
CA GLU A 72 30.33 37.08 69.56
C GLU A 72 31.73 37.49 69.06
N THR A 73 31.79 38.14 67.89
CA THR A 73 33.05 38.62 67.30
C THR A 73 33.65 39.80 68.05
N VAL A 74 32.82 40.63 68.68
CA VAL A 74 33.25 41.81 69.45
C VAL A 74 33.55 41.45 70.91
N ASP A 75 32.78 40.55 71.51
CA ASP A 75 32.95 40.12 72.90
C ASP A 75 34.30 39.41 73.16
N ARG A 76 34.90 38.79 72.13
CA ARG A 76 36.23 38.15 72.25
C ARG A 76 37.34 39.12 72.70
N TYR A 77 37.17 40.42 72.47
CA TYR A 77 38.14 41.44 72.84
C TYR A 77 38.17 41.72 74.34
N LYS A 78 37.09 41.44 75.09
CA LYS A 78 37.00 41.69 76.55
C LYS A 78 38.16 41.07 77.34
N HIS A 79 38.58 39.87 76.97
CA HIS A 79 39.66 39.17 77.67
C HIS A 79 41.06 39.72 77.39
N ARG A 80 41.23 40.47 76.29
CA ARG A 80 42.51 41.08 75.90
C ARG A 80 42.74 42.45 76.54
N LEU A 81 41.69 43.06 77.11
CA LEU A 81 41.77 44.39 77.73
C LEU A 81 42.47 44.40 79.11
N ASN A 82 42.75 43.23 79.67
CA ASN A 82 43.45 43.10 80.97
C ASN A 82 44.98 43.16 80.85
N ASP A 83 45.54 43.12 79.63
CA ASP A 83 46.98 43.16 79.39
C ASP A 83 47.40 44.56 78.87
N PRO A 84 48.11 45.37 79.67
CA PRO A 84 48.49 46.73 79.28
C PRO A 84 49.36 46.82 78.03
N PHE A 85 50.10 45.77 77.68
CA PHE A 85 51.09 45.80 76.60
C PHE A 85 50.51 45.50 75.22
N THR A 86 49.31 44.93 75.15
CA THR A 86 48.64 44.55 73.88
C THR A 86 47.45 45.43 73.53
N ILE A 87 47.15 46.46 74.32
CA ILE A 87 45.96 47.31 74.14
C ILE A 87 45.95 48.07 72.81
N GLU A 88 47.09 48.59 72.33
CA GLU A 88 47.12 49.29 71.02
C GLU A 88 46.86 48.36 69.86
N GLU A 89 47.47 47.18 69.88
CA GLU A 89 47.23 46.16 68.85
C GLU A 89 45.75 45.73 68.88
N THR A 90 45.22 45.52 70.09
CA THR A 90 43.82 45.18 70.33
C THR A 90 42.88 46.30 69.84
N PHE A 91 43.23 47.57 70.04
CA PHE A 91 42.49 48.73 69.52
C PHE A 91 42.46 48.74 68.00
N LEU A 92 43.62 48.59 67.34
CA LEU A 92 43.72 48.60 65.88
C LEU A 92 42.98 47.43 65.23
N GLU A 93 43.05 46.25 65.85
CA GLU A 93 42.29 45.08 65.42
C GLU A 93 40.78 45.31 65.59
N PHE A 94 40.35 45.81 66.75
CA PHE A 94 38.95 46.14 67.01
C PHE A 94 38.41 47.15 65.99
N GLU A 95 39.14 48.23 65.74
CA GLU A 95 38.84 49.23 64.70
C GLU A 95 38.67 48.61 63.31
N ARG A 96 39.56 47.68 62.96
CA ARG A 96 39.51 47.00 61.66
C ARG A 96 38.29 46.09 61.53
N GLU A 97 37.95 45.37 62.59
CA GLU A 97 36.76 44.52 62.63
C GLU A 97 35.48 45.35 62.58
N MET A 98 35.41 46.44 63.35
CA MET A 98 34.26 47.35 63.36
C MET A 98 34.02 48.00 61.99
N ARG A 99 35.07 48.33 61.23
CA ARG A 99 34.92 48.81 59.84
C ARG A 99 34.25 47.81 58.90
N SER A 100 34.27 46.52 59.24
CA SER A 100 33.61 45.48 58.46
C SER A 100 32.19 45.18 58.97
N LEU A 101 32.02 45.11 60.30
CA LEU A 101 30.75 44.75 60.94
C LEU A 101 29.77 45.92 60.99
N ALA A 102 30.25 47.10 61.40
CA ALA A 102 29.48 48.33 61.57
C ALA A 102 30.31 49.54 61.13
N PRO A 103 30.41 49.80 59.80
CA PRO A 103 31.28 50.84 59.24
C PRO A 103 31.03 52.25 59.78
N TRP A 104 29.83 52.51 60.32
CA TRP A 104 29.41 53.78 60.90
C TRP A 104 29.95 54.01 62.32
N GLU A 105 30.26 52.95 63.07
CA GLU A 105 30.62 53.05 64.49
C GLU A 105 31.94 53.79 64.72
N PRO A 106 33.04 53.49 63.98
CA PRO A 106 34.30 54.20 64.19
C PRO A 106 34.19 55.70 63.89
N SER A 107 33.42 56.06 62.86
CA SER A 107 33.19 57.47 62.49
C SER A 107 32.36 58.21 63.55
N LEU A 108 31.34 57.57 64.11
CA LEU A 108 30.49 58.18 65.15
C LEU A 108 31.20 58.24 66.51
N ASN A 109 31.98 57.22 66.85
CA ASN A 109 32.65 57.14 68.15
C ASN A 109 33.85 58.10 68.26
N ARG A 110 34.53 58.38 67.15
CA ARG A 110 35.63 59.37 67.11
C ARG A 110 35.23 60.73 67.68
N GLU A 111 33.99 61.13 67.46
CA GLU A 111 33.45 62.42 67.86
C GLU A 111 32.55 62.30 69.11
N LYS A 112 32.63 61.18 69.85
CA LYS A 112 31.82 60.98 71.05
C LYS A 112 32.03 62.11 72.08
N GLU A 113 33.28 62.45 72.37
CA GLU A 113 33.59 63.47 73.39
C GLU A 113 33.01 64.84 73.02
N THR A 114 33.12 65.25 71.75
CA THR A 114 32.60 66.55 71.26
C THR A 114 31.08 66.64 71.42
N TRP A 115 30.35 65.56 71.12
CA TRP A 115 28.90 65.51 71.31
C TRP A 115 28.48 65.59 72.78
N PHE A 116 29.26 65.01 73.70
CA PHE A 116 28.96 65.05 75.13
C PHE A 116 29.32 66.42 75.74
N GLU A 117 30.43 67.03 75.34
CA GLU A 117 30.84 68.37 75.81
C GLU A 117 29.87 69.47 75.37
N GLU A 118 29.29 69.37 74.16
CA GLU A 118 28.29 70.31 73.65
C GLU A 118 26.87 70.06 74.21
N GLY A 119 26.70 69.10 75.13
CA GLY A 119 25.42 68.80 75.79
C GLY A 119 24.46 67.93 74.98
N HIS A 120 24.93 67.31 73.90
CA HIS A 120 24.15 66.46 72.98
C HIS A 120 24.38 64.95 73.18
N GLY A 121 24.92 64.52 74.33
CA GLY A 121 25.21 63.10 74.61
C GLY A 121 24.01 62.15 74.54
N GLU A 122 22.80 62.63 74.91
CA GLU A 122 21.55 61.84 74.77
C GLU A 122 21.22 61.58 73.30
N VAL A 123 21.43 62.57 72.43
CA VAL A 123 21.20 62.45 70.99
C VAL A 123 22.22 61.50 70.36
N TRP A 124 23.48 61.57 70.79
CA TRP A 124 24.52 60.63 70.37
C TRP A 124 24.14 59.19 70.73
N THR A 125 23.67 58.95 71.96
CA THR A 125 23.26 57.61 72.41
C THR A 125 22.05 57.10 71.63
N LEU A 126 21.10 57.99 71.29
CA LEU A 126 19.97 57.66 70.43
C LEU A 126 20.43 57.27 69.02
N LEU A 127 21.33 58.04 68.40
CA LEU A 127 21.87 57.75 67.08
C LEU A 127 22.62 56.42 67.07
N TYR A 128 23.47 56.17 68.06
CA TYR A 128 24.21 54.92 68.21
C TYR A 128 23.26 53.72 68.28
N LYS A 129 22.24 53.80 69.16
CA LYS A 129 21.25 52.73 69.32
C LYS A 129 20.49 52.44 68.02
N ARG A 130 20.09 53.49 67.29
CA ARG A 130 19.35 53.36 66.04
C ARG A 130 20.20 52.75 64.94
N LEU A 131 21.44 53.22 64.78
CA LEU A 131 22.40 52.68 63.81
C LEU A 131 22.77 51.22 64.10
N ALA A 132 22.92 50.85 65.38
CA ALA A 132 23.17 49.47 65.79
C ALA A 132 21.99 48.52 65.56
N ALA A 133 20.77 49.04 65.45
CA ALA A 133 19.56 48.26 65.20
C ALA A 133 19.26 48.05 63.70
N LEU A 134 19.99 48.72 62.80
CA LEU A 134 19.82 48.56 61.35
C LEU A 134 20.28 47.18 60.89
N ASP A 135 19.65 46.67 59.84
CA ASP A 135 20.15 45.48 59.14
C ASP A 135 21.48 45.78 58.44
N VAL A 136 22.34 44.76 58.32
CA VAL A 136 23.66 44.87 57.68
C VAL A 136 23.56 45.42 56.24
N SER A 137 22.47 45.10 55.53
CA SER A 137 22.22 45.62 54.17
C SER A 137 22.02 47.13 54.11
N SER A 138 21.56 47.75 55.21
CA SER A 138 21.32 49.20 55.31
C SER A 138 22.61 49.99 55.58
N HIS A 139 23.70 49.35 56.00
CA HIS A 139 24.96 50.04 56.33
C HIS A 139 25.56 50.83 55.16
N ALA A 140 25.40 50.37 53.91
CA ALA A 140 25.86 51.10 52.74
C ALA A 140 25.11 52.45 52.56
N ALA A 141 23.82 52.50 52.94
CA ALA A 141 23.02 53.71 52.90
C ALA A 141 23.39 54.71 54.00
N VAL A 142 24.04 54.25 55.08
CA VAL A 142 24.55 55.09 56.17
C VAL A 142 25.88 55.76 55.81
N ALA A 143 26.69 55.16 54.92
CA ALA A 143 28.02 55.68 54.57
C ALA A 143 28.08 57.19 54.18
N PRO A 144 27.11 57.77 53.45
CA PRO A 144 27.07 59.21 53.17
C PRO A 144 26.91 60.08 54.42
N LEU A 145 26.30 59.55 55.50
CA LEU A 145 26.05 60.25 56.75
C LEU A 145 27.29 60.39 57.63
N HIS A 146 28.37 59.64 57.34
CA HIS A 146 29.58 59.65 58.18
C HIS A 146 30.19 61.03 58.33
N ARG A 147 30.10 61.89 57.30
CA ARG A 147 30.61 63.28 57.34
C ARG A 147 29.81 64.19 58.25
N LEU A 148 28.58 63.83 58.56
CA LEU A 148 27.70 64.62 59.42
C LEU A 148 27.90 64.27 60.90
N PHE A 149 28.63 63.19 61.22
CA PHE A 149 28.97 62.81 62.60
C PHE A 149 29.98 63.77 63.25
N ASP A 150 30.73 64.54 62.45
CA ASP A 150 31.76 65.48 62.87
C ASP A 150 31.26 66.59 63.82
N SER A 151 29.96 66.89 63.87
CA SER A 151 29.41 67.91 64.76
C SER A 151 27.92 67.71 65.05
N PRO A 152 27.46 67.97 66.30
CA PRO A 152 26.06 67.85 66.69
C PRO A 152 25.12 68.89 66.04
N VAL A 153 25.66 69.94 65.39
CA VAL A 153 24.87 70.92 64.62
C VAL A 153 24.02 70.25 63.54
N HIS A 154 24.48 69.11 63.01
CA HIS A 154 23.77 68.35 61.97
C HIS A 154 22.84 67.26 62.52
N ALA A 155 22.60 67.22 63.84
CA ALA A 155 21.80 66.17 64.47
C ALA A 155 20.39 66.00 63.85
N ASP A 156 19.69 67.11 63.59
CA ASP A 156 18.36 67.06 62.97
C ASP A 156 18.41 66.50 61.53
N GLU A 157 19.47 66.78 60.79
CA GLU A 157 19.68 66.25 59.43
C GLU A 157 20.01 64.76 59.46
N LEU A 158 20.88 64.34 60.38
CA LEU A 158 21.20 62.93 60.63
C LEU A 158 19.97 62.12 61.00
N VAL A 159 19.16 62.62 61.94
CA VAL A 159 17.93 61.97 62.39
C VAL A 159 16.96 61.79 61.22
N ARG A 160 16.72 62.83 60.40
CA ARG A 160 15.84 62.73 59.23
C ARG A 160 16.33 61.72 58.20
N HIS A 161 17.63 61.73 57.88
CA HIS A 161 18.16 60.76 56.91
C HIS A 161 18.12 59.33 57.45
N LEU A 162 18.39 59.14 58.74
CA LEU A 162 18.29 57.84 59.38
C LEU A 162 16.84 57.33 59.40
N GLU A 163 15.85 58.20 59.65
CA GLU A 163 14.43 57.87 59.54
C GLU A 163 14.07 57.36 58.14
N LEU A 164 14.59 57.97 57.08
CA LEU A 164 14.34 57.52 55.69
C LEU A 164 14.91 56.11 55.43
N ILE A 165 16.11 55.82 55.97
CA ILE A 165 16.74 54.50 55.85
C ILE A 165 15.91 53.45 56.61
N GLU A 166 15.52 53.75 57.84
CA GLU A 166 14.68 52.88 58.66
C GLU A 166 13.27 52.66 58.05
N ASP A 167 12.69 53.70 57.46
CA ASP A 167 11.42 53.63 56.74
C ASP A 167 11.53 52.71 55.52
N ASP A 168 12.65 52.75 54.79
CA ASP A 168 12.92 51.84 53.69
C ASP A 168 13.05 50.39 54.16
N GLU A 169 13.85 50.15 55.20
CA GLU A 169 14.03 48.81 55.77
C GLU A 169 12.70 48.25 56.29
N ARG A 170 11.89 49.06 57.00
CA ARG A 170 10.55 48.67 57.45
C ARG A 170 9.63 48.32 56.28
N ARG A 171 9.66 49.09 55.19
CA ARG A 171 8.89 48.78 53.97
C ARG A 171 9.33 47.47 53.33
N GLN A 172 10.64 47.21 53.22
CA GLN A 172 11.15 45.96 52.68
C GLN A 172 10.77 44.76 53.54
N ARG A 173 10.90 44.85 54.88
CA ARG A 173 10.45 43.78 55.79
C ARG A 173 8.95 43.52 55.69
N GLN A 174 8.13 44.57 55.51
CA GLN A 174 6.68 44.41 55.28
C GLN A 174 6.39 43.70 53.95
N MET A 175 7.11 44.05 52.87
CA MET A 175 7.00 43.38 51.58
C MET A 175 7.34 41.89 51.69
N ILE A 176 8.40 41.55 52.42
CA ILE A 176 8.81 40.16 52.63
C ILE A 176 7.73 39.39 53.39
N ARG A 177 7.20 39.95 54.48
CA ARG A 177 6.09 39.34 55.23
C ARG A 177 4.88 39.08 54.35
N ALA A 178 4.44 40.09 53.59
CA ALA A 178 3.33 39.94 52.66
C ALA A 178 3.58 38.85 51.60
N GLY A 179 4.80 38.77 51.06
CA GLY A 179 5.19 37.74 50.10
C GLY A 179 5.21 36.33 50.71
N VAL A 180 5.70 36.19 51.93
CA VAL A 180 5.72 34.92 52.68
C VAL A 180 4.29 34.48 53.01
N ASP A 181 3.44 35.39 53.47
CA ASP A 181 2.04 35.11 53.78
C ASP A 181 1.29 34.65 52.53
N HIS A 182 1.50 35.30 51.38
CA HIS A 182 0.93 34.86 50.11
C HIS A 182 1.38 33.44 49.70
N LEU A 183 2.67 33.12 49.86
CA LEU A 183 3.17 31.77 49.59
C LEU A 183 2.56 30.73 50.55
N ARG A 184 2.33 31.09 51.82
CA ARG A 184 1.66 30.21 52.79
C ARG A 184 0.19 29.97 52.45
N GLU A 185 -0.54 30.99 52.00
CA GLU A 185 -1.92 30.84 51.50
C GLU A 185 -2.01 29.85 50.34
N LEU A 186 -0.99 29.82 49.48
CA LEU A 186 -0.87 28.88 48.36
C LEU A 186 -0.35 27.48 48.78
N GLY A 187 -0.09 27.26 50.07
CA GLY A 187 0.31 25.97 50.65
C GLY A 187 1.82 25.70 50.69
N TYR A 188 2.67 26.68 50.40
CA TYR A 188 4.13 26.50 50.46
C TYR A 188 4.68 26.55 51.90
N ALA A 189 5.68 25.72 52.19
CA ALA A 189 6.42 25.74 53.45
C ALA A 189 7.48 26.84 53.46
N ALA A 190 7.06 28.10 53.37
CA ALA A 190 7.93 29.29 53.26
C ALA A 190 8.61 29.70 54.59
N GLY A 191 8.95 28.72 55.46
CA GLY A 191 9.79 28.83 56.67
C GLY A 191 9.67 30.10 57.52
N ASP A 192 10.76 30.40 58.24
CA ASP A 192 10.95 31.64 59.01
C ASP A 192 11.81 32.65 58.21
N LEU A 193 11.43 32.87 56.94
CA LEU A 193 12.13 33.80 56.05
C LEU A 193 12.14 35.24 56.59
N VAL A 194 11.22 35.58 57.49
CA VAL A 194 11.08 36.92 58.08
C VAL A 194 12.16 37.22 59.12
N ASP A 195 12.77 36.18 59.70
CA ASP A 195 13.77 36.32 60.77
C ASP A 195 15.21 36.33 60.24
N LEU A 196 15.40 36.06 58.96
CA LEU A 196 16.70 36.14 58.28
C LEU A 196 17.09 37.60 58.01
N PRO A 197 18.41 37.88 57.82
CA PRO A 197 18.87 39.18 57.33
C PRO A 197 18.13 39.61 56.06
N LEU A 198 17.94 40.91 55.89
CA LEU A 198 17.05 41.45 54.85
C LEU A 198 17.40 41.00 53.44
N LEU A 199 18.69 40.99 53.09
CA LEU A 199 19.14 40.56 51.76
C LEU A 199 18.93 39.06 51.52
N GLU A 200 19.15 38.25 52.55
CA GLU A 200 18.98 36.80 52.47
C GLU A 200 17.50 36.44 52.35
N SER A 201 16.65 37.06 53.16
CA SER A 201 15.19 36.90 53.11
C SER A 201 14.61 37.31 51.75
N LEU A 202 15.06 38.41 51.15
CA LEU A 202 14.67 38.81 49.79
C LEU A 202 15.08 37.77 48.74
N ASN A 203 16.33 37.28 48.77
CA ASN A 203 16.82 36.29 47.82
C ASN A 203 16.04 34.96 47.94
N GLN A 204 15.81 34.50 49.17
CA GLN A 204 15.05 33.28 49.41
C GLN A 204 13.59 33.42 48.96
N LEU A 205 12.96 34.58 49.21
CA LEU A 205 11.61 34.89 48.73
C LEU A 205 11.55 34.88 47.19
N GLU A 206 12.54 35.47 46.53
CA GLU A 206 12.63 35.48 45.06
C GLU A 206 12.74 34.05 44.50
N GLN A 207 13.54 33.18 45.11
CA GLN A 207 13.65 31.77 44.70
C GLN A 207 12.30 31.05 44.80
N TRP A 208 11.55 31.25 45.89
CA TRP A 208 10.22 30.68 46.05
C TRP A 208 9.23 31.20 45.01
N GLN A 209 9.24 32.49 44.73
CA GLN A 209 8.38 33.09 43.71
C GLN A 209 8.71 32.57 42.31
N ARG A 210 10.00 32.43 41.97
CA ARG A 210 10.45 31.81 40.71
C ARG A 210 9.97 30.37 40.60
N PHE A 211 10.10 29.58 41.66
CA PHE A 211 9.59 28.21 41.70
C PHE A 211 8.07 28.16 41.49
N HIS A 212 7.31 29.03 42.16
CA HIS A 212 5.86 29.11 41.98
C HIS A 212 5.49 29.47 40.53
N ALA A 213 6.12 30.49 39.95
CA ALA A 213 5.86 30.90 38.57
C ALA A 213 6.13 29.76 37.58
N LYS A 214 7.23 29.03 37.77
CA LYS A 214 7.56 27.85 36.95
C LYS A 214 6.50 26.76 37.10
N ARG A 215 6.05 26.47 38.33
CA ARG A 215 4.97 25.49 38.58
C ARG A 215 3.69 25.85 37.85
N GLU A 216 3.28 27.11 37.93
CA GLU A 216 2.07 27.59 37.27
C GLU A 216 2.20 27.54 35.75
N GLN A 217 3.38 27.88 35.21
CA GLN A 217 3.66 27.74 33.79
C GLN A 217 3.51 26.28 33.31
N VAL A 218 4.05 25.31 34.06
CA VAL A 218 3.93 23.89 33.71
C VAL A 218 2.48 23.41 33.80
N ARG A 219 1.74 23.82 34.84
CA ARG A 219 0.31 23.55 34.97
C ARG A 219 -0.48 24.09 33.76
N LEU A 220 -0.24 25.34 33.38
CA LEU A 220 -0.88 25.98 32.24
C LEU A 220 -0.50 25.30 30.91
N LYS A 221 0.74 24.82 30.75
CA LYS A 221 1.12 24.03 29.57
C LYS A 221 0.32 22.73 29.48
N ALA A 222 0.15 22.00 30.58
CA ALA A 222 -0.66 20.78 30.58
C ALA A 222 -2.12 21.07 30.16
N VAL A 223 -2.71 22.13 30.72
CA VAL A 223 -4.04 22.63 30.34
C VAL A 223 -4.12 22.99 28.86
N GLN A 224 -3.18 23.77 28.35
CA GLN A 224 -3.25 24.28 26.98
C GLN A 224 -2.93 23.22 25.92
N MET A 225 -2.00 22.31 26.22
CA MET A 225 -1.44 21.39 25.23
C MET A 225 -2.04 19.98 25.30
N ILE A 226 -2.46 19.52 26.48
CA ILE A 226 -2.97 18.14 26.66
C ILE A 226 -4.50 18.14 26.76
N GLN A 227 -5.10 19.08 27.50
CA GLN A 227 -6.56 19.09 27.73
C GLN A 227 -7.41 19.07 26.45
N PRO A 228 -7.02 19.70 25.32
CA PRO A 228 -7.79 19.62 24.08
C PRO A 228 -7.93 18.18 23.55
N PHE A 229 -7.00 17.29 23.88
CA PHE A 229 -7.01 15.88 23.49
C PHE A 229 -7.60 15.00 24.59
N ASP A 230 -7.17 15.20 25.84
CA ASP A 230 -7.58 14.40 26.98
C ASP A 230 -7.62 15.26 28.27
N ALA A 231 -8.83 15.56 28.71
CA ALA A 231 -9.07 16.36 29.91
C ALA A 231 -8.71 15.61 31.21
N ALA A 232 -8.84 14.28 31.24
CA ALA A 232 -8.51 13.48 32.42
C ALA A 232 -6.98 13.44 32.62
N LEU A 233 -6.24 13.21 31.54
CA LEU A 233 -4.78 13.21 31.57
C LEU A 233 -4.20 14.59 31.94
N ALA A 234 -4.76 15.67 31.40
CA ALA A 234 -4.37 17.03 31.79
C ALA A 234 -4.58 17.26 33.30
N ALA A 235 -5.72 16.81 33.85
CA ALA A 235 -6.01 16.93 35.28
C ALA A 235 -5.04 16.12 36.16
N GLU A 236 -4.55 14.97 35.69
CA GLU A 236 -3.50 14.21 36.38
C GLU A 236 -2.18 14.99 36.45
N PHE A 237 -1.77 15.63 35.36
CA PHE A 237 -0.59 16.50 35.35
C PHE A 237 -0.76 17.72 36.25
N GLU A 238 -1.94 18.36 36.25
CA GLU A 238 -2.24 19.45 37.17
C GLU A 238 -2.12 19.01 38.63
N LEU A 239 -2.66 17.83 38.97
CA LEU A 239 -2.57 17.26 40.30
C LEU A 239 -1.11 16.99 40.69
N ARG A 240 -0.32 16.34 39.82
CA ARG A 240 1.12 16.12 40.01
C ARG A 240 1.86 17.42 40.28
N CYS A 241 1.59 18.47 39.50
CA CYS A 241 2.18 19.80 39.71
C CYS A 241 1.75 20.41 41.05
N SER A 242 0.48 20.33 41.43
CA SER A 242 -0.04 20.92 42.66
C SER A 242 0.58 20.33 43.94
N GLN A 243 0.97 19.05 43.90
CA GLN A 243 1.63 18.35 45.00
C GLN A 243 3.08 18.80 45.22
N LEU A 244 3.70 19.47 44.25
CA LEU A 244 5.07 19.99 44.37
C LEU A 244 5.07 21.33 45.12
N LEU A 245 5.26 21.25 46.44
CA LEU A 245 5.25 22.38 47.38
C LEU A 245 6.64 22.74 47.95
N ASN A 246 7.69 21.99 47.57
CA ASN A 246 9.07 22.28 47.98
C ASN A 246 9.89 22.74 46.78
N LYS A 247 10.61 23.86 46.92
CA LYS A 247 11.49 24.42 45.88
C LYS A 247 12.62 23.47 45.46
N GLU A 248 13.03 22.54 46.32
CA GLU A 248 14.03 21.51 45.99
C GLU A 248 13.57 20.57 44.86
N ASN A 249 12.25 20.50 44.63
CA ASN A 249 11.64 19.71 43.56
C ASN A 249 11.64 20.43 42.20
N GLU A 250 12.42 21.49 42.02
CA GLU A 250 12.49 22.22 40.75
C GLU A 250 12.93 21.34 39.56
N HIS A 251 13.77 20.33 39.81
CA HIS A 251 14.18 19.34 38.82
C HIS A 251 12.98 18.48 38.37
N VAL A 252 12.20 17.93 39.32
CA VAL A 252 10.97 17.17 39.04
C VAL A 252 9.99 18.00 38.22
N LEU A 253 9.87 19.30 38.52
CA LEU A 253 9.01 20.19 37.76
C LEU A 253 9.47 20.39 36.31
N SER A 254 10.79 20.38 36.09
CA SER A 254 11.38 20.45 34.75
C SER A 254 11.14 19.14 33.99
N ASP A 255 11.25 18.00 34.66
CA ASP A 255 10.94 16.68 34.10
C ASP A 255 9.47 16.59 33.69
N ILE A 256 8.54 17.02 34.54
CA ILE A 256 7.11 17.10 34.20
C ILE A 256 6.90 18.03 33.00
N SER A 257 7.59 19.17 32.92
CA SER A 257 7.47 20.05 31.75
C SER A 257 7.94 19.39 30.46
N ALA A 258 8.96 18.53 30.51
CA ALA A 258 9.45 17.78 29.37
C ALA A 258 8.44 16.69 28.99
N GLU A 259 7.95 15.91 29.96
CA GLU A 259 6.89 14.91 29.76
C GLU A 259 5.64 15.51 29.10
N VAL A 260 5.17 16.67 29.58
CA VAL A 260 4.02 17.37 29.00
C VAL A 260 4.28 17.78 27.57
N HIS A 261 5.49 18.25 27.26
CA HIS A 261 5.86 18.67 25.91
C HIS A 261 5.93 17.48 24.95
N ASP A 262 6.64 16.42 25.34
CA ASP A 262 6.83 15.22 24.53
C ASP A 262 5.49 14.54 24.25
N LEU A 263 4.62 14.44 25.27
CA LEU A 263 3.29 13.85 25.12
C LEU A 263 2.39 14.70 24.22
N ALA A 264 2.39 16.02 24.38
CA ALA A 264 1.62 16.90 23.52
C ALA A 264 2.10 16.86 22.06
N GLN A 265 3.41 16.80 21.83
CA GLN A 265 3.97 16.64 20.50
C GLN A 265 3.53 15.30 19.89
N ALA A 266 3.61 14.20 20.64
CA ALA A 266 3.18 12.89 20.16
C ALA A 266 1.67 12.82 19.85
N LEU A 267 0.82 13.53 20.60
CA LEU A 267 -0.61 13.66 20.29
C LEU A 267 -0.84 14.46 19.01
N GLU A 268 -0.14 15.57 18.84
CA GLU A 268 -0.27 16.43 17.66
C GLU A 268 0.25 15.74 16.39
N GLU A 269 1.37 15.03 16.46
CA GLU A 269 1.90 14.22 15.35
C GLU A 269 0.90 13.14 14.91
N ARG A 270 0.27 12.45 15.87
CA ARG A 270 -0.78 11.47 15.55
C ARG A 270 -2.01 12.14 14.94
N ARG A 271 -2.47 13.29 15.47
CA ARG A 271 -3.57 14.08 14.88
C ARG A 271 -3.30 14.47 13.44
N GLN A 272 -2.07 14.89 13.14
CA GLN A 272 -1.66 15.24 11.77
C GLN A 272 -1.69 14.03 10.85
N GLN A 273 -1.13 12.88 11.26
CA GLN A 273 -1.18 11.64 10.49
C GLN A 273 -2.62 11.21 10.15
N PHE A 274 -3.53 11.29 11.11
CA PHE A 274 -4.95 10.99 10.86
C PHE A 274 -5.61 12.03 9.95
N SER A 275 -5.29 13.31 10.12
CA SER A 275 -5.80 14.39 9.26
C SER A 275 -5.34 14.22 7.81
N ASP A 276 -4.12 13.75 7.60
CA ASP A 276 -3.57 13.46 6.28
C ASP A 276 -4.29 12.27 5.64
N ARG A 277 -4.50 11.17 6.38
CA ARG A 277 -5.32 10.03 5.89
C ARG A 277 -6.75 10.44 5.54
N LEU A 278 -7.39 11.27 6.35
CA LEU A 278 -8.71 11.82 6.04
C LEU A 278 -8.69 12.67 4.77
N ARG A 279 -7.61 13.42 4.53
CA ARG A 279 -7.43 14.21 3.30
C ARG A 279 -7.25 13.31 2.08
N GLU A 280 -6.51 12.22 2.19
CA GLU A 280 -6.35 11.21 1.14
C GLU A 280 -7.72 10.61 0.76
N TRP A 281 -8.50 10.13 1.74
CA TRP A 281 -9.85 9.61 1.47
C TRP A 281 -10.79 10.65 0.85
N ARG A 282 -10.66 11.94 1.21
CA ARG A 282 -11.41 13.02 0.54
C ARG A 282 -10.99 13.20 -0.92
N GLN A 283 -9.70 13.05 -1.23
CA GLN A 283 -9.21 13.11 -2.61
C GLN A 283 -9.69 11.91 -3.44
N GLU A 284 -9.88 10.76 -2.80
CA GLU A 284 -10.52 9.57 -3.39
C GLU A 284 -12.05 9.73 -3.53
N GLY A 285 -12.64 10.83 -3.06
CA GLY A 285 -14.05 11.17 -3.24
C GLY A 285 -14.96 10.87 -2.05
N ILE A 286 -14.41 10.50 -0.88
CA ILE A 286 -15.19 10.31 0.35
C ILE A 286 -15.58 11.65 0.97
N VAL A 287 -16.84 11.77 1.37
CA VAL A 287 -17.40 12.97 2.01
C VAL A 287 -17.52 12.72 3.51
N PHE A 288 -16.71 13.43 4.29
CA PHE A 288 -16.82 13.46 5.75
C PHE A 288 -17.65 14.66 6.23
N PRO A 289 -18.37 14.57 7.37
CA PRO A 289 -19.24 15.65 7.87
C PRO A 289 -18.49 16.94 8.24
N HIS A 290 -17.20 16.81 8.58
CA HIS A 290 -16.36 17.91 9.03
C HIS A 290 -15.33 18.25 7.95
N GLU A 291 -15.23 19.53 7.60
CA GLU A 291 -14.21 20.04 6.71
C GLU A 291 -12.91 20.35 7.47
N GLY A 292 -11.77 20.05 6.85
CA GLY A 292 -10.45 20.38 7.39
C GLY A 292 -9.82 19.26 8.21
N GLU A 293 -8.94 19.66 9.12
CA GLU A 293 -8.17 18.75 9.97
C GLU A 293 -9.02 18.17 11.10
N LEU A 294 -8.58 17.03 11.62
CA LEU A 294 -9.21 16.39 12.77
C LEU A 294 -9.10 17.29 14.00
N HIS A 295 -10.21 17.49 14.71
CA HIS A 295 -10.20 18.23 15.96
C HIS A 295 -9.49 17.43 17.06
N PRO A 296 -8.67 18.06 17.94
CA PRO A 296 -7.94 17.36 19.00
C PRO A 296 -8.79 16.44 19.88
N SER A 297 -10.03 16.82 20.20
CA SER A 297 -10.94 16.02 21.05
C SER A 297 -11.34 14.69 20.44
N ASP A 298 -11.29 14.59 19.11
CA ASP A 298 -11.84 13.46 18.38
C ASP A 298 -10.76 12.41 18.09
N LEU A 299 -9.49 12.74 18.38
CA LEU A 299 -8.34 11.89 18.07
C LEU A 299 -8.50 10.47 18.63
N MET A 300 -8.86 10.34 19.90
CA MET A 300 -8.96 9.03 20.56
C MET A 300 -10.09 8.18 19.99
N GLU A 301 -11.24 8.80 19.67
CA GLU A 301 -12.36 8.11 19.05
C GLU A 301 -12.01 7.63 17.63
N TRP A 302 -11.27 8.45 16.89
CA TRP A 302 -10.76 8.09 15.57
C TRP A 302 -9.69 7.00 15.60
N GLU A 303 -8.79 7.02 16.59
CA GLU A 303 -7.81 5.96 16.79
C GLU A 303 -8.48 4.62 17.10
N ALA A 304 -9.49 4.63 17.97
CA ALA A 304 -10.23 3.42 18.34
C ALA A 304 -11.01 2.82 17.16
N ASN A 305 -11.56 3.68 16.29
CA ASN A 305 -12.40 3.26 15.17
C ASN A 305 -11.67 3.19 13.83
N HIS A 306 -10.36 3.50 13.78
CA HIS A 306 -9.64 3.69 12.52
C HIS A 306 -9.81 2.53 11.54
N ASP A 307 -9.54 1.31 11.99
CA ASP A 307 -9.58 0.11 11.15
C ASP A 307 -10.99 -0.15 10.60
N THR A 308 -12.02 0.16 11.41
CA THR A 308 -13.42 0.00 11.00
C THR A 308 -13.80 1.02 9.92
N VAL A 309 -13.37 2.27 10.07
CA VAL A 309 -13.62 3.31 9.06
C VAL A 309 -12.83 3.02 7.79
N ALA A 310 -11.57 2.62 7.90
CA ALA A 310 -10.73 2.26 6.76
C ALA A 310 -11.33 1.10 5.95
N ALA A 311 -11.82 0.04 6.61
CA ALA A 311 -12.51 -1.06 5.95
C ALA A 311 -13.82 -0.61 5.28
N SER A 312 -14.57 0.29 5.91
CA SER A 312 -15.78 0.88 5.33
C SER A 312 -15.47 1.71 4.08
N VAL A 313 -14.42 2.53 4.12
CA VAL A 313 -13.96 3.34 2.98
C VAL A 313 -13.53 2.42 1.83
N GLU A 314 -12.71 1.40 2.10
CA GLU A 314 -12.26 0.46 1.08
C GLU A 314 -13.44 -0.26 0.41
N ARG A 315 -14.41 -0.73 1.21
CA ARG A 315 -15.64 -1.34 0.69
C ARG A 315 -16.42 -0.36 -0.17
N HIS A 316 -16.59 0.89 0.28
CA HIS A 316 -17.31 1.91 -0.46
C HIS A 316 -16.64 2.25 -1.79
N LEU A 317 -15.31 2.46 -1.79
CA LEU A 317 -14.56 2.78 -3.01
C LEU A 317 -14.60 1.65 -4.03
N LYS A 318 -14.54 0.38 -3.60
CA LYS A 318 -14.73 -0.78 -4.49
C LYS A 318 -16.13 -0.80 -5.14
N LEU A 319 -17.16 -0.38 -4.41
CA LEU A 319 -18.51 -0.24 -4.97
C LEU A 319 -18.59 0.93 -5.94
N VAL A 320 -17.94 2.06 -5.64
CA VAL A 320 -17.84 3.20 -6.54
C VAL A 320 -17.12 2.81 -7.84
N GLU A 321 -16.03 2.06 -7.79
CA GLU A 321 -15.33 1.57 -8.99
C GLU A 321 -16.23 0.69 -9.86
N ARG A 322 -16.97 -0.25 -9.26
CA ARG A 322 -17.96 -1.08 -9.97
C ARG A 322 -19.08 -0.22 -10.56
N TRP A 323 -19.56 0.75 -9.81
CA TRP A 323 -20.59 1.70 -10.23
C TRP A 323 -20.12 2.55 -11.42
N GLU A 324 -18.87 3.04 -11.40
CA GLU A 324 -18.28 3.82 -12.50
C GLU A 324 -18.21 3.03 -13.79
N ARG A 325 -17.96 1.71 -13.72
CA ARG A 325 -18.02 0.83 -14.89
C ARG A 325 -19.41 0.85 -15.51
N PHE A 326 -20.47 0.74 -14.72
CA PHE A 326 -21.85 0.82 -15.24
C PHE A 326 -22.20 2.23 -15.74
N ALA A 327 -21.72 3.28 -15.08
CA ALA A 327 -21.95 4.66 -15.49
C ALA A 327 -21.41 4.96 -16.90
N ARG A 328 -20.34 4.28 -17.33
CA ARG A 328 -19.77 4.42 -18.69
C ARG A 328 -20.68 3.88 -19.78
N TYR A 329 -21.39 2.79 -19.52
CA TYR A 329 -22.26 2.14 -20.50
C TYR A 329 -23.73 2.62 -20.37
N TRP A 330 -24.22 2.84 -19.15
CA TRP A 330 -25.63 3.12 -18.84
C TRP A 330 -25.83 4.38 -17.97
N PRO A 331 -25.44 5.57 -18.44
CA PRO A 331 -25.51 6.79 -17.63
C PRO A 331 -26.93 7.10 -17.12
N SER A 332 -27.96 6.88 -17.94
CA SER A 332 -29.37 7.14 -17.57
C SER A 332 -29.90 6.24 -16.44
N ARG A 333 -29.37 5.03 -16.28
CA ARG A 333 -29.79 4.06 -15.24
C ARG A 333 -29.14 4.31 -13.89
N VAL A 334 -28.12 5.16 -13.89
CA VAL A 334 -27.17 5.32 -12.80
C VAL A 334 -27.34 6.68 -12.09
N GLU A 335 -28.13 7.58 -12.66
CA GLU A 335 -28.41 8.92 -12.09
C GLU A 335 -29.02 8.88 -10.67
N GLU A 336 -29.93 7.93 -10.39
CA GLU A 336 -30.59 7.85 -9.09
C GLU A 336 -29.63 7.43 -7.97
N SER A 337 -28.68 6.53 -8.27
CA SER A 337 -27.71 6.01 -7.31
C SER A 337 -26.47 6.90 -7.14
N ARG A 338 -26.29 7.91 -8.00
CA ARG A 338 -25.18 8.88 -7.91
C ARG A 338 -25.11 9.61 -6.57
N VAL A 339 -26.25 9.80 -5.90
CA VAL A 339 -26.36 10.48 -4.60
C VAL A 339 -25.71 9.67 -3.46
N PHE A 340 -25.39 8.40 -3.69
CA PHE A 340 -24.75 7.54 -2.68
C PHE A 340 -23.21 7.61 -2.71
N ILE A 341 -22.63 8.16 -3.78
CA ILE A 341 -21.18 8.24 -3.95
C ILE A 341 -20.55 9.12 -2.88
N GLY A 342 -19.42 8.67 -2.34
CA GLY A 342 -18.68 9.36 -1.28
C GLY A 342 -19.31 9.32 0.12
N HIS A 343 -20.59 8.99 0.25
CA HIS A 343 -21.29 8.98 1.53
C HIS A 343 -21.27 7.59 2.20
N LEU A 344 -20.37 7.40 3.17
CA LEU A 344 -20.18 6.11 3.87
C LEU A 344 -21.45 5.59 4.55
N GLU A 345 -22.33 6.46 5.04
CA GLU A 345 -23.62 6.07 5.65
C GLU A 345 -24.56 5.36 4.65
N LYS A 346 -24.35 5.57 3.34
CA LYS A 346 -25.16 5.01 2.25
C LYS A 346 -24.44 3.89 1.50
N THR A 347 -23.40 3.29 2.10
CA THR A 347 -22.64 2.20 1.47
C THR A 347 -23.54 1.01 1.11
N ASP A 348 -24.49 0.65 1.96
CA ASP A 348 -25.41 -0.46 1.70
C ASP A 348 -26.43 -0.13 0.59
N ASP A 349 -26.90 1.12 0.51
CA ASP A 349 -27.77 1.58 -0.58
C ASP A 349 -27.03 1.57 -1.93
N LEU A 350 -25.76 2.02 -1.93
CA LEU A 350 -24.89 1.93 -3.11
C LEU A 350 -24.68 0.47 -3.51
N GLN A 351 -24.46 -0.43 -2.55
CA GLN A 351 -24.31 -1.84 -2.84
C GLN A 351 -25.56 -2.42 -3.51
N ASN A 352 -26.75 -2.15 -2.96
CA ASN A 352 -28.00 -2.62 -3.54
C ASN A 352 -28.16 -2.12 -4.99
N ALA A 353 -27.88 -0.84 -5.24
CA ALA A 353 -27.95 -0.28 -6.58
C ALA A 353 -26.95 -0.92 -7.56
N VAL A 354 -25.72 -1.18 -7.12
CA VAL A 354 -24.70 -1.86 -7.95
C VAL A 354 -25.09 -3.32 -8.22
N ASP A 355 -25.63 -4.03 -7.24
CA ASP A 355 -26.06 -5.42 -7.39
C ASP A 355 -27.30 -5.53 -8.27
N GLU A 356 -28.23 -4.57 -8.22
CA GLU A 356 -29.34 -4.45 -9.18
C GLU A 356 -28.85 -4.21 -10.61
N LEU A 357 -27.88 -3.31 -10.81
CA LEU A 357 -27.27 -3.08 -12.13
C LEU A 357 -26.55 -4.31 -12.67
N ASP A 358 -25.84 -5.04 -11.81
CA ASP A 358 -25.16 -6.29 -12.16
C ASP A 358 -26.15 -7.40 -12.54
N ALA A 359 -27.27 -7.51 -11.81
CA ALA A 359 -28.34 -8.43 -12.13
C ALA A 359 -28.98 -8.09 -13.48
N LEU A 360 -29.24 -6.81 -13.75
CA LEU A 360 -29.76 -6.35 -15.04
C LEU A 360 -28.75 -6.62 -16.17
N TRP A 361 -27.45 -6.41 -15.95
CA TRP A 361 -26.40 -6.72 -16.92
C TRP A 361 -26.42 -8.19 -17.32
N LYS A 362 -26.40 -9.07 -16.32
CA LYS A 362 -26.47 -10.52 -16.55
C LYS A 362 -27.76 -10.92 -17.25
N GLN A 363 -28.88 -10.30 -16.91
CA GLN A 363 -30.14 -10.60 -17.57
C GLN A 363 -30.11 -10.22 -19.05
N ILE A 364 -29.67 -9.01 -19.40
CA ILE A 364 -29.59 -8.56 -20.80
C ILE A 364 -28.56 -9.39 -21.58
N GLU A 365 -27.44 -9.74 -20.95
CA GLU A 365 -26.43 -10.63 -21.53
C GLU A 365 -27.03 -12.00 -21.86
N LEU A 366 -27.75 -12.63 -20.92
CA LEU A 366 -28.42 -13.91 -21.13
C LEU A 366 -29.49 -13.82 -22.22
N ASP A 367 -30.34 -12.79 -22.19
CA ASP A 367 -31.38 -12.57 -23.21
C ASP A 367 -30.75 -12.40 -24.60
N GLY A 368 -29.64 -11.67 -24.70
CA GLY A 368 -28.88 -11.48 -25.93
C GLY A 368 -28.24 -12.79 -26.44
N LEU A 369 -27.62 -13.57 -25.55
CA LEU A 369 -27.03 -14.86 -25.90
C LEU A 369 -28.09 -15.90 -26.30
N GLU A 370 -29.25 -15.94 -25.63
CA GLU A 370 -30.36 -16.83 -26.00
C GLU A 370 -30.89 -16.48 -27.41
N LEU A 371 -31.04 -15.19 -27.71
CA LEU A 371 -31.44 -14.73 -29.04
C LEU A 371 -30.41 -15.14 -30.10
N LEU A 372 -29.11 -14.91 -29.87
CA LEU A 372 -28.05 -15.34 -30.79
C LEU A 372 -28.00 -16.86 -30.96
N GLN A 373 -28.21 -17.61 -29.89
CA GLN A 373 -28.24 -19.07 -29.92
C GLN A 373 -29.34 -19.57 -30.86
N SER A 374 -30.51 -18.93 -30.88
CA SER A 374 -31.60 -19.32 -31.82
C SER A 374 -31.18 -19.18 -33.29
N TYR A 375 -30.44 -18.12 -33.64
CA TYR A 375 -29.93 -17.87 -34.98
C TYR A 375 -28.71 -18.75 -35.33
N GLU A 376 -27.87 -19.07 -34.35
CA GLU A 376 -26.77 -20.03 -34.51
C GLU A 376 -27.30 -21.43 -34.85
N HIS A 377 -28.37 -21.88 -34.17
CA HIS A 377 -29.05 -23.14 -34.49
C HIS A 377 -29.68 -23.12 -35.89
N ALA A 378 -30.13 -21.96 -36.36
CA ALA A 378 -30.61 -21.78 -37.73
C ALA A 378 -29.46 -21.74 -38.78
N GLY A 379 -28.20 -21.76 -38.34
CA GLY A 379 -27.01 -21.85 -39.18
C GLY A 379 -26.32 -20.53 -39.48
N LEU A 380 -26.67 -19.43 -38.80
CA LEU A 380 -25.99 -18.14 -38.96
C LEU A 380 -24.71 -18.07 -38.11
N ALA A 381 -23.65 -17.45 -38.65
CA ALA A 381 -22.45 -17.13 -37.90
C ALA A 381 -22.67 -15.90 -37.01
N VAL A 382 -22.63 -16.10 -35.68
CA VAL A 382 -22.93 -15.07 -34.67
C VAL A 382 -21.76 -14.73 -33.74
N GLY A 383 -20.55 -15.19 -34.06
CA GLY A 383 -19.39 -15.11 -33.15
C GLY A 383 -18.99 -13.69 -32.74
N ILE A 384 -19.02 -12.70 -33.65
CA ILE A 384 -18.70 -11.31 -33.30
C ILE A 384 -19.82 -10.70 -32.45
N TRP A 385 -21.07 -11.10 -32.70
CA TRP A 385 -22.20 -10.66 -31.90
C TRP A 385 -22.15 -11.20 -30.46
N GLN A 386 -21.72 -12.44 -30.25
CA GLN A 386 -21.50 -12.99 -28.91
C GLN A 386 -20.46 -12.15 -28.13
N GLN A 387 -19.37 -11.74 -28.78
CA GLN A 387 -18.38 -10.84 -28.16
C GLN A 387 -18.98 -9.46 -27.84
N ARG A 388 -19.75 -8.87 -28.76
CA ARG A 388 -20.42 -7.58 -28.54
C ARG A 388 -21.39 -7.63 -27.36
N VAL A 389 -22.16 -8.72 -27.22
CA VAL A 389 -23.08 -8.91 -26.09
C VAL A 389 -22.32 -8.98 -24.76
N PHE A 390 -21.16 -9.64 -24.74
CA PHE A 390 -20.34 -9.71 -23.52
C PHE A 390 -19.72 -8.35 -23.14
N GLU A 391 -19.31 -7.55 -24.13
CA GLU A 391 -18.69 -6.24 -23.91
C GLU A 391 -19.69 -5.15 -23.51
N ASP A 392 -20.81 -5.03 -24.24
CA ASP A 392 -21.88 -4.06 -24.01
C ASP A 392 -23.24 -4.67 -24.41
N PRO A 393 -23.89 -5.41 -23.50
CA PRO A 393 -25.09 -6.19 -23.79
C PRO A 393 -26.27 -5.30 -24.20
N LEU A 394 -26.38 -4.08 -23.65
CA LEU A 394 -27.48 -3.18 -23.99
C LEU A 394 -27.36 -2.68 -25.42
N ASN A 395 -26.20 -2.14 -25.79
CA ASN A 395 -25.97 -1.64 -27.14
C ASN A 395 -26.00 -2.78 -28.17
N ALA A 396 -25.43 -3.93 -27.81
CA ALA A 396 -25.53 -5.12 -28.64
C ALA A 396 -26.99 -5.49 -28.88
N LEU A 397 -27.82 -5.60 -27.85
CA LEU A 397 -29.22 -5.99 -27.98
C LEU A 397 -30.05 -4.96 -28.77
N GLU A 398 -29.81 -3.66 -28.59
CA GLU A 398 -30.43 -2.61 -29.42
C GLU A 398 -30.08 -2.78 -30.92
N ARG A 399 -28.80 -3.00 -31.24
CA ARG A 399 -28.36 -3.24 -32.62
C ARG A 399 -28.89 -4.56 -33.19
N MET A 400 -28.90 -5.61 -32.39
CA MET A 400 -29.48 -6.90 -32.76
C MET A 400 -30.97 -6.76 -33.09
N THR A 401 -31.70 -5.94 -32.33
CA THR A 401 -33.12 -5.66 -32.59
C THR A 401 -33.31 -4.97 -33.94
N ALA A 402 -32.39 -4.10 -34.36
CA ALA A 402 -32.43 -3.45 -35.67
C ALA A 402 -32.10 -4.40 -36.82
N GLU A 403 -31.13 -5.30 -36.66
CA GLU A 403 -30.74 -6.30 -37.67
C GLU A 403 -31.67 -7.52 -37.72
N ARG A 404 -32.57 -7.67 -36.75
CA ARG A 404 -33.46 -8.82 -36.59
C ARG A 404 -34.22 -9.19 -37.86
N HIS A 405 -34.80 -8.20 -38.53
CA HIS A 405 -35.54 -8.42 -39.78
C HIS A 405 -34.66 -9.06 -40.87
N ARG A 406 -33.38 -8.67 -40.96
CA ARG A 406 -32.46 -9.26 -41.94
C ARG A 406 -32.09 -10.68 -41.57
N TRP A 407 -31.87 -10.96 -40.29
CA TRP A 407 -31.59 -12.32 -39.82
C TRP A 407 -32.77 -13.25 -40.05
N ASP A 408 -33.99 -12.81 -39.74
CA ASP A 408 -35.21 -13.57 -39.99
C ASP A 408 -35.33 -13.90 -41.49
N ARG A 409 -35.15 -12.90 -42.37
CA ARG A 409 -35.16 -13.10 -43.83
C ARG A 409 -34.07 -14.05 -44.31
N ARG A 410 -32.86 -13.98 -43.74
CA ARG A 410 -31.77 -14.91 -44.08
C ARG A 410 -32.11 -16.35 -43.70
N VAL A 411 -32.67 -16.56 -42.50
CA VAL A 411 -33.12 -17.88 -42.04
C VAL A 411 -34.20 -18.44 -42.96
N GLU A 412 -35.21 -17.63 -43.30
CA GLU A 412 -36.27 -18.03 -44.24
C GLU A 412 -35.70 -18.46 -45.61
N LEU A 413 -34.71 -17.72 -46.13
CA LEU A 413 -34.05 -18.07 -47.39
C LEU A 413 -33.19 -19.33 -47.29
N MET A 414 -32.52 -19.55 -46.16
CA MET A 414 -31.76 -20.78 -45.90
C MET A 414 -32.68 -22.00 -45.83
N GLU A 415 -33.83 -21.89 -45.15
CA GLU A 415 -34.86 -22.94 -45.12
C GLU A 415 -35.46 -23.20 -46.50
N ALA A 416 -35.74 -22.13 -47.26
CA ALA A 416 -36.26 -22.24 -48.62
C ALA A 416 -35.26 -22.90 -49.58
N LEU A 417 -33.96 -22.61 -49.45
CA LEU A 417 -32.87 -23.27 -50.19
C LEU A 417 -32.75 -24.74 -49.83
N ASP A 418 -32.84 -25.10 -48.54
CA ASP A 418 -32.82 -26.52 -48.10
C ASP A 418 -34.03 -27.31 -48.60
N GLY A 419 -35.16 -26.63 -48.78
CA GLY A 419 -36.38 -27.23 -49.33
C GLY A 419 -36.38 -27.40 -50.86
N LEU A 420 -35.38 -26.86 -51.58
CA LEU A 420 -35.31 -27.01 -53.03
C LEU A 420 -34.93 -28.43 -53.43
N ASP A 421 -35.60 -28.95 -54.46
CA ASP A 421 -35.21 -30.21 -55.10
C ASP A 421 -33.98 -29.99 -56.01
N THR A 422 -32.79 -30.28 -55.51
CA THR A 422 -31.51 -30.18 -56.24
C THR A 422 -31.11 -31.50 -56.92
N SER A 423 -31.93 -32.55 -56.82
CA SER A 423 -31.58 -33.92 -57.22
C SER A 423 -31.18 -34.06 -58.70
N PHE A 424 -31.65 -33.15 -59.55
CA PHE A 424 -31.35 -33.09 -60.98
C PHE A 424 -30.14 -32.19 -61.32
N SER A 425 -30.05 -30.99 -60.75
CA SER A 425 -28.96 -30.03 -60.99
C SER A 425 -28.98 -28.87 -59.99
N GLY A 426 -27.82 -28.28 -59.70
CA GLY A 426 -27.71 -27.03 -58.94
C GLY A 426 -27.35 -27.20 -57.46
N ASP A 427 -26.97 -28.40 -57.02
CA ASP A 427 -26.63 -28.70 -55.63
C ASP A 427 -25.44 -27.85 -55.11
N GLU A 428 -24.35 -27.78 -55.89
CA GLU A 428 -23.17 -26.96 -55.54
C GLU A 428 -23.52 -25.46 -55.43
N ASP A 429 -24.39 -24.96 -56.32
CA ASP A 429 -24.85 -23.57 -56.32
C ASP A 429 -25.71 -23.24 -55.09
N VAL A 430 -26.54 -24.18 -54.65
CA VAL A 430 -27.37 -24.06 -53.44
C VAL A 430 -26.52 -24.12 -52.19
N ILE A 431 -25.55 -25.04 -52.11
CA ILE A 431 -24.60 -25.13 -51.00
C ILE A 431 -23.80 -23.83 -50.86
N THR A 432 -23.29 -23.29 -51.98
CA THR A 432 -22.50 -22.05 -51.96
C THR A 432 -23.35 -20.87 -51.49
N ARG A 433 -24.59 -20.74 -51.97
CA ARG A 433 -25.51 -19.67 -51.57
C ARG A 433 -25.95 -19.79 -50.12
N ARG A 434 -26.17 -21.02 -49.64
CA ARG A 434 -26.43 -21.29 -48.21
C ARG A 434 -25.26 -20.85 -47.33
N GLN A 435 -24.03 -21.17 -47.73
CA GLN A 435 -22.84 -20.73 -47.01
C GLN A 435 -22.70 -19.20 -47.01
N LEU A 436 -23.02 -18.54 -48.13
CA LEU A 436 -23.04 -17.08 -48.18
C LEU A 436 -24.09 -16.47 -47.23
N LEU A 437 -25.30 -17.04 -47.17
CA LEU A 437 -26.34 -16.58 -46.25
C LEU A 437 -26.00 -16.82 -44.77
N ALA A 438 -25.11 -17.76 -44.47
CA ALA A 438 -24.61 -18.02 -43.12
C ALA A 438 -23.59 -16.96 -42.63
N LEU A 439 -22.96 -16.21 -43.53
CA LEU A 439 -21.94 -15.20 -43.18
C LEU A 439 -22.50 -13.99 -42.44
N GLU A 440 -21.70 -13.33 -41.63
CA GLU A 440 -22.16 -12.41 -40.58
C GLU A 440 -22.91 -11.16 -41.08
N GLU A 441 -22.44 -10.51 -42.15
CA GLU A 441 -23.04 -9.29 -42.70
C GLU A 441 -23.38 -9.43 -44.19
N LEU A 442 -24.65 -9.20 -44.53
CA LEU A 442 -25.18 -9.24 -45.90
C LEU A 442 -26.02 -7.99 -46.16
N GLN A 443 -25.89 -7.44 -47.36
CA GLN A 443 -26.72 -6.32 -47.82
C GLN A 443 -28.05 -6.82 -48.37
N ASP A 444 -29.07 -5.96 -48.31
CA ASP A 444 -30.42 -6.29 -48.76
C ASP A 444 -30.47 -6.70 -50.25
N ASP A 445 -29.62 -6.10 -51.10
CA ASP A 445 -29.48 -6.45 -52.52
C ASP A 445 -29.13 -7.94 -52.74
N VAL A 446 -28.28 -8.50 -51.86
CA VAL A 446 -27.89 -9.92 -51.93
C VAL A 446 -29.06 -10.81 -51.54
N LEU A 447 -29.86 -10.40 -50.54
CA LEU A 447 -31.05 -11.14 -50.12
C LEU A 447 -32.09 -11.19 -51.25
N GLU A 448 -32.29 -10.08 -51.95
CA GLU A 448 -33.17 -10.00 -53.12
C GLU A 448 -32.68 -10.89 -54.28
N GLU A 449 -31.37 -10.96 -54.51
CA GLU A 449 -30.79 -11.88 -55.50
C GLU A 449 -31.05 -13.35 -55.14
N MET A 450 -30.89 -13.72 -53.87
CA MET A 450 -31.13 -15.08 -53.38
C MET A 450 -32.61 -15.48 -53.51
N GLU A 451 -33.53 -14.58 -53.18
CA GLU A 451 -34.97 -14.76 -53.44
C GLU A 451 -35.25 -15.01 -54.92
N GLY A 452 -34.71 -14.15 -55.79
CA GLY A 452 -34.87 -14.29 -57.24
C GLY A 452 -34.30 -15.62 -57.77
N TYR A 453 -33.20 -16.10 -57.20
CA TYR A 453 -32.63 -17.40 -57.52
C TYR A 453 -33.53 -18.56 -57.11
N ILE A 454 -34.06 -18.54 -55.88
CA ILE A 454 -34.99 -19.56 -55.36
C ILE A 454 -36.24 -19.63 -56.25
N GLU A 455 -36.85 -18.49 -56.59
CA GLU A 455 -37.99 -18.44 -57.49
C GLU A 455 -37.67 -19.01 -58.88
N LYS A 456 -36.50 -18.69 -59.43
CA LYS A 456 -36.06 -19.18 -60.74
C LYS A 456 -35.91 -20.70 -60.74
N ILE A 457 -35.32 -21.29 -59.70
CA ILE A 457 -35.18 -22.74 -59.57
C ILE A 457 -36.54 -23.40 -59.34
N ASN A 458 -37.37 -22.89 -58.43
CA ASN A 458 -38.72 -23.42 -58.22
C ASN A 458 -39.54 -23.42 -59.52
N ARG A 459 -39.53 -22.33 -60.29
CA ARG A 459 -40.20 -22.27 -61.61
C ARG A 459 -39.60 -23.24 -62.62
N ARG A 460 -38.29 -23.55 -62.55
CA ARG A 460 -37.64 -24.54 -63.43
C ARG A 460 -38.03 -25.95 -63.03
N ASN A 461 -37.97 -26.27 -61.74
CA ASN A 461 -38.34 -27.57 -61.18
C ASN A 461 -39.82 -27.87 -61.44
N GLU A 462 -40.71 -26.91 -61.22
CA GLU A 462 -42.13 -27.05 -61.54
C GLU A 462 -42.36 -27.31 -63.03
N ARG A 463 -41.71 -26.54 -63.92
CA ARG A 463 -41.80 -26.77 -65.38
C ARG A 463 -41.28 -28.15 -65.78
N HIS A 464 -40.19 -28.61 -65.16
CA HIS A 464 -39.62 -29.92 -65.44
C HIS A 464 -40.55 -31.04 -64.95
N ARG A 465 -41.10 -30.89 -63.74
CA ARG A 465 -42.08 -31.80 -63.17
C ARG A 465 -43.34 -31.88 -64.03
N VAL A 466 -43.90 -30.74 -64.45
CA VAL A 466 -45.06 -30.68 -65.37
C VAL A 466 -44.74 -31.36 -66.69
N MET A 467 -43.55 -31.15 -67.26
CA MET A 467 -43.13 -31.84 -68.49
C MET A 467 -43.14 -33.36 -68.33
N LEU A 468 -42.54 -33.88 -67.24
CA LEU A 468 -42.49 -35.32 -66.98
C LEU A 468 -43.87 -35.90 -66.64
N GLU A 469 -44.70 -35.15 -65.90
CA GLU A 469 -46.09 -35.52 -65.62
C GLU A 469 -46.97 -35.51 -66.88
N GLU A 470 -46.71 -34.60 -67.84
CA GLU A 470 -47.33 -34.61 -69.16
C GLU A 470 -46.89 -35.82 -69.99
N GLU A 471 -45.62 -36.22 -69.92
CA GLU A 471 -45.14 -37.46 -70.55
C GLU A 471 -45.82 -38.69 -69.97
N LEU A 472 -45.95 -38.78 -68.64
CA LEU A 472 -46.75 -39.80 -67.98
C LEU A 472 -48.21 -39.74 -68.43
N ALA A 473 -48.81 -38.55 -68.52
CA ALA A 473 -50.19 -38.39 -69.00
C ALA A 473 -50.38 -38.77 -70.47
N LYS A 474 -49.35 -38.60 -71.33
CA LYS A 474 -49.34 -39.13 -72.70
C LYS A 474 -49.32 -40.67 -72.66
N MET A 475 -48.48 -41.27 -71.82
CA MET A 475 -48.46 -42.73 -71.62
C MET A 475 -49.77 -43.29 -71.03
N ARG A 476 -50.49 -42.51 -70.20
CA ARG A 476 -51.85 -42.83 -69.73
C ARG A 476 -52.84 -42.86 -70.89
N ARG A 477 -52.79 -41.84 -71.75
CA ARG A 477 -53.70 -41.70 -72.91
C ARG A 477 -53.46 -42.75 -74.00
N SER A 478 -52.24 -43.27 -74.14
CA SER A 478 -51.92 -44.35 -75.08
C SER A 478 -52.22 -45.75 -74.53
N GLY A 479 -52.63 -45.88 -73.26
CA GLY A 479 -53.04 -47.16 -72.65
C GLY A 479 -51.89 -48.11 -72.28
N VAL A 480 -50.66 -47.57 -72.13
CA VAL A 480 -49.43 -48.37 -71.92
C VAL A 480 -49.12 -48.61 -70.44
N LEU A 481 -49.77 -47.89 -69.52
CA LEU A 481 -49.52 -48.00 -68.08
C LEU A 481 -50.39 -49.08 -67.43
N GLU A 482 -49.77 -50.15 -66.92
CA GLU A 482 -50.48 -51.25 -66.23
C GLU A 482 -50.86 -50.91 -64.77
N ARG A 483 -50.14 -50.00 -64.10
CA ARG A 483 -50.43 -49.51 -62.73
C ARG A 483 -50.10 -48.03 -62.56
N GLU A 484 -50.93 -47.32 -61.80
CA GLU A 484 -50.67 -45.94 -61.39
C GLU A 484 -49.86 -45.91 -60.08
N THR A 485 -48.71 -45.22 -60.10
CA THR A 485 -47.94 -44.86 -58.91
C THR A 485 -48.19 -43.40 -58.56
N MET A 486 -48.20 -43.09 -57.26
CA MET A 486 -48.36 -41.72 -56.77
C MET A 486 -47.04 -40.96 -56.97
N THR A 487 -46.99 -40.09 -57.99
CA THR A 487 -45.79 -39.31 -58.33
C THR A 487 -45.62 -38.06 -57.48
N THR A 488 -46.59 -37.71 -56.64
CA THR A 488 -46.58 -36.49 -55.82
C THR A 488 -45.43 -36.45 -54.80
N ARG A 489 -44.94 -37.60 -54.35
CA ARG A 489 -43.86 -37.70 -53.35
C ARG A 489 -42.45 -37.91 -53.93
N MET A 490 -42.33 -38.04 -55.25
CA MET A 490 -41.04 -38.29 -55.89
C MET A 490 -40.28 -36.99 -56.09
N ASN A 491 -38.96 -37.02 -55.85
CA ASN A 491 -38.06 -35.96 -56.28
C ASN A 491 -37.86 -36.01 -57.80
N LEU A 492 -37.39 -34.92 -58.40
CA LEU A 492 -37.28 -34.71 -59.84
C LEU A 492 -36.50 -35.85 -60.50
N ARG A 493 -35.35 -36.22 -59.94
CA ARG A 493 -34.52 -37.32 -60.45
C ARG A 493 -35.20 -38.68 -60.33
N GLU A 494 -35.93 -38.94 -59.25
CA GLU A 494 -36.67 -40.19 -59.07
C GLU A 494 -37.83 -40.28 -60.07
N LEU A 495 -38.52 -39.16 -60.30
CA LEU A 495 -39.61 -39.06 -61.27
C LEU A 495 -39.09 -39.22 -62.70
N GLU A 496 -37.95 -38.62 -63.03
CA GLU A 496 -37.26 -38.84 -64.31
C GLU A 496 -36.85 -40.30 -64.50
N GLN A 497 -36.22 -40.92 -63.50
CA GLN A 497 -35.81 -42.32 -63.57
C GLN A 497 -37.03 -43.23 -63.76
N HIS A 498 -38.10 -42.98 -63.03
CA HIS A 498 -39.36 -43.70 -63.17
C HIS A 498 -39.98 -43.52 -64.57
N VAL A 499 -39.98 -42.30 -65.14
CA VAL A 499 -40.42 -42.05 -66.52
C VAL A 499 -39.50 -42.75 -67.53
N ALA A 500 -38.18 -42.71 -67.32
CA ALA A 500 -37.17 -43.33 -68.17
C ALA A 500 -37.24 -44.88 -68.13
N GLU A 501 -37.57 -45.46 -66.98
CA GLU A 501 -37.80 -46.90 -66.82
C GLU A 501 -39.10 -47.32 -67.52
N LEU A 502 -40.20 -46.59 -67.29
CA LEU A 502 -41.48 -46.85 -67.94
C LEU A 502 -41.42 -46.72 -69.47
N THR A 503 -40.67 -45.74 -69.99
CA THR A 503 -40.45 -45.59 -71.44
C THR A 503 -39.57 -46.71 -72.00
N ARG A 504 -38.57 -47.19 -71.25
CA ARG A 504 -37.68 -48.29 -71.67
C ARG A 504 -38.36 -49.65 -71.67
N THR A 505 -39.25 -49.91 -70.70
CA THR A 505 -39.95 -51.19 -70.59
C THR A 505 -41.30 -51.21 -71.31
N GLY A 506 -41.74 -50.09 -71.87
CA GLY A 506 -43.06 -49.96 -72.50
C GLY A 506 -44.19 -50.22 -71.52
N GLY A 507 -44.02 -49.85 -70.24
CA GLY A 507 -45.04 -50.02 -69.19
C GLY A 507 -45.02 -51.35 -68.42
N ALA A 508 -44.12 -52.28 -68.73
CA ALA A 508 -43.99 -53.57 -68.02
C ALA A 508 -42.91 -53.53 -66.92
N THR A 509 -43.15 -54.19 -65.78
CA THR A 509 -42.18 -54.27 -64.66
C THR A 509 -40.90 -55.05 -65.03
N PRO A 510 -39.70 -54.62 -64.57
CA PRO A 510 -38.51 -55.44 -64.67
C PRO A 510 -38.58 -56.62 -63.69
N VAL A 511 -38.46 -57.84 -64.21
CA VAL A 511 -38.35 -59.06 -63.39
C VAL A 511 -37.01 -59.03 -62.66
N SER A 512 -37.07 -59.09 -61.33
CA SER A 512 -35.96 -59.20 -60.40
C SER A 512 -34.93 -60.25 -60.85
N SER A 513 -33.67 -59.83 -60.92
CA SER A 513 -32.52 -60.63 -61.32
C SER A 513 -32.23 -61.76 -60.33
N ALA A 514 -32.49 -63.00 -60.73
CA ALA A 514 -31.91 -64.18 -60.09
C ALA A 514 -30.42 -64.33 -60.49
N PRO A 515 -29.54 -64.85 -59.61
CA PRO A 515 -28.10 -64.87 -59.83
C PRO A 515 -27.70 -65.79 -60.99
N THR A 516 -27.08 -65.20 -62.02
CA THR A 516 -26.58 -65.88 -63.21
C THR A 516 -25.38 -66.77 -62.91
N VAL A 517 -25.17 -67.80 -63.74
CA VAL A 517 -24.03 -68.75 -63.72
C VAL A 517 -22.64 -68.06 -63.68
N ALA A 518 -22.55 -66.77 -64.01
CA ALA A 518 -21.35 -65.94 -63.87
C ALA A 518 -20.94 -65.70 -62.40
N ALA A 519 -21.88 -65.54 -61.46
CA ALA A 519 -21.58 -65.31 -60.04
C ALA A 519 -20.88 -66.51 -59.39
N LYS A 520 -21.25 -67.75 -59.77
CA LYS A 520 -20.59 -68.97 -59.29
C LYS A 520 -19.16 -69.16 -59.82
N ARG A 521 -18.84 -68.63 -61.01
CA ARG A 521 -17.47 -68.72 -61.58
C ARG A 521 -16.48 -67.79 -60.91
N ILE A 522 -16.93 -66.64 -60.39
CA ILE A 522 -16.09 -65.63 -59.73
C ILE A 522 -15.90 -65.97 -58.25
N GLN A 523 -16.88 -66.62 -57.63
CA GLN A 523 -16.87 -66.97 -56.21
C GLN A 523 -15.68 -67.86 -55.82
N GLU A 524 -15.37 -68.90 -56.61
CA GLU A 524 -14.32 -69.86 -56.27
C GLU A 524 -12.88 -69.28 -56.31
N PRO A 525 -12.46 -68.52 -57.33
CA PRO A 525 -11.17 -67.82 -57.30
C PRO A 525 -11.11 -66.74 -56.22
N LEU A 526 -12.20 -66.04 -55.94
CA LEU A 526 -12.27 -65.00 -54.91
C LEU A 526 -12.09 -65.59 -53.49
N VAL A 527 -12.73 -66.73 -53.21
CA VAL A 527 -12.54 -67.45 -51.94
C VAL A 527 -11.10 -67.94 -51.80
N ARG A 528 -10.44 -68.38 -52.88
CA ARG A 528 -9.01 -68.78 -52.82
C ARG A 528 -8.10 -67.60 -52.51
N GLU A 529 -8.35 -66.43 -53.10
CA GLU A 529 -7.58 -65.20 -52.85
C GLU A 529 -7.76 -64.73 -51.40
N LEU A 530 -9.00 -64.72 -50.88
CA LEU A 530 -9.27 -64.39 -49.48
C LEU A 530 -8.62 -65.39 -48.50
N VAL A 531 -8.63 -66.69 -48.82
CA VAL A 531 -7.90 -67.69 -48.01
C VAL A 531 -6.38 -67.46 -48.06
N GLY A 532 -5.85 -66.97 -49.18
CA GLY A 532 -4.45 -66.55 -49.30
C GLY A 532 -4.11 -65.38 -48.37
N LEU A 533 -4.91 -64.30 -48.44
CA LEU A 533 -4.75 -63.15 -47.55
C LEU A 533 -4.89 -63.53 -46.07
N ARG A 534 -5.82 -64.43 -45.73
CA ARG A 534 -5.96 -64.95 -44.36
C ARG A 534 -4.71 -65.69 -43.87
N ARG A 535 -4.02 -66.42 -44.76
CA ARG A 535 -2.77 -67.13 -44.45
C ARG A 535 -1.60 -66.16 -44.27
N GLU A 536 -1.57 -65.07 -45.02
CA GLU A 536 -0.60 -63.98 -44.83
C GLU A 536 -0.87 -63.16 -43.54
N GLY A 537 -1.99 -63.44 -42.87
CA GLY A 537 -2.36 -62.92 -41.55
C GLY A 537 -3.36 -61.76 -41.58
N TRP A 538 -3.92 -61.41 -42.74
CA TRP A 538 -4.94 -60.36 -42.89
C TRP A 538 -6.30 -60.75 -42.28
N SER A 539 -7.01 -59.77 -41.73
CA SER A 539 -8.37 -59.95 -41.20
C SER A 539 -9.40 -59.89 -42.35
N VAL A 540 -9.81 -61.05 -42.87
CA VAL A 540 -10.76 -61.17 -44.00
C VAL A 540 -12.03 -61.95 -43.66
N ASP A 541 -12.29 -62.18 -42.36
CA ASP A 541 -13.40 -63.03 -41.92
C ASP A 541 -14.78 -62.44 -42.31
N ALA A 542 -14.95 -61.13 -42.24
CA ALA A 542 -16.16 -60.45 -42.70
C ALA A 542 -16.38 -60.60 -44.22
N TRP A 543 -15.30 -60.54 -45.01
CA TRP A 543 -15.36 -60.77 -46.46
C TRP A 543 -15.66 -62.23 -46.80
N MET A 544 -15.08 -63.19 -46.06
CA MET A 544 -15.34 -64.62 -46.24
C MET A 544 -16.82 -65.01 -46.07
N ASP A 545 -17.54 -64.34 -45.18
CA ASP A 545 -18.99 -64.56 -45.01
C ASP A 545 -19.84 -63.81 -46.04
N ALA A 546 -19.44 -62.58 -46.40
CA ALA A 546 -20.16 -61.77 -47.38
C ALA A 546 -20.07 -62.33 -48.82
N VAL A 547 -18.98 -62.99 -49.20
CA VAL A 547 -18.81 -63.63 -50.53
C VAL A 547 -19.88 -64.68 -50.83
N LYS A 548 -20.48 -65.29 -49.81
CA LYS A 548 -21.56 -66.27 -49.98
C LYS A 548 -22.87 -65.62 -50.44
N GLN A 549 -23.07 -64.34 -50.11
CA GLN A 549 -24.29 -63.59 -50.38
C GLN A 549 -24.15 -62.73 -51.65
N ASP A 550 -23.01 -62.07 -51.83
CA ASP A 550 -22.74 -61.21 -52.99
C ASP A 550 -21.27 -61.29 -53.43
N PRO A 551 -20.92 -62.20 -54.36
CA PRO A 551 -19.55 -62.36 -54.83
C PRO A 551 -19.10 -61.23 -55.75
N VAL A 552 -20.02 -60.46 -56.36
CA VAL A 552 -19.66 -59.38 -57.29
C VAL A 552 -19.23 -58.15 -56.51
N ARG A 553 -19.94 -57.82 -55.43
CA ARG A 553 -19.56 -56.71 -54.54
C ARG A 553 -18.18 -56.91 -53.94
N ILE A 554 -17.90 -58.11 -53.39
CA ILE A 554 -16.59 -58.39 -52.78
C ILE A 554 -15.47 -58.43 -53.83
N ALA A 555 -15.73 -58.87 -55.06
CA ALA A 555 -14.76 -58.77 -56.15
C ALA A 555 -14.39 -57.32 -56.48
N ARG A 556 -15.34 -56.38 -56.40
CA ARG A 556 -15.07 -54.95 -56.59
C ARG A 556 -14.29 -54.37 -55.41
N GLU A 557 -14.74 -54.61 -54.18
CA GLU A 557 -14.05 -54.15 -52.96
C GLU A 557 -12.60 -54.66 -52.91
N LEU A 558 -12.37 -55.93 -53.26
CA LEU A 558 -11.03 -56.51 -53.32
C LEU A 558 -10.18 -55.85 -54.42
N SER A 559 -10.77 -55.53 -55.57
CA SER A 559 -10.06 -54.82 -56.65
C SER A 559 -9.69 -53.38 -56.28
N GLU A 560 -10.54 -52.69 -55.51
CA GLU A 560 -10.29 -51.34 -55.01
C GLU A 560 -9.19 -51.34 -53.93
N VAL A 561 -9.15 -52.38 -53.09
CA VAL A 561 -8.18 -52.50 -51.99
C VAL A 561 -6.81 -53.03 -52.43
N ARG A 562 -6.70 -53.73 -53.57
CA ARG A 562 -5.44 -54.31 -54.08
C ARG A 562 -4.24 -53.34 -54.10
N PRO A 563 -4.35 -52.12 -54.66
CA PRO A 563 -3.25 -51.15 -54.61
C PRO A 563 -2.80 -50.84 -53.18
N HIS A 564 -3.72 -50.80 -52.22
CA HIS A 564 -3.41 -50.49 -50.82
C HIS A 564 -2.74 -51.68 -50.09
N LEU A 565 -3.06 -52.92 -50.47
CA LEU A 565 -2.34 -54.11 -49.99
C LEU A 565 -0.89 -54.13 -50.50
N GLU A 566 -0.67 -53.81 -51.78
CA GLU A 566 0.67 -53.74 -52.38
C GLU A 566 1.52 -52.63 -51.74
N HIS A 567 0.91 -51.48 -51.42
CA HIS A 567 1.58 -50.32 -50.82
C HIS A 567 1.50 -50.29 -49.28
N HIS A 568 1.14 -51.41 -48.63
CA HIS A 568 0.96 -51.47 -47.18
C HIS A 568 2.25 -51.10 -46.40
N ASP A 569 3.42 -51.49 -46.90
CA ASP A 569 4.70 -51.12 -46.29
C ASP A 569 4.94 -49.60 -46.31
N VAL A 570 4.44 -48.89 -47.32
CA VAL A 570 4.54 -47.42 -47.41
C VAL A 570 3.59 -46.77 -46.41
N LEU A 571 2.34 -47.26 -46.32
CA LEU A 571 1.37 -46.80 -45.33
C LEU A 571 1.90 -46.97 -43.90
N ARG A 572 2.48 -48.13 -43.59
CA ARG A 572 3.07 -48.43 -42.29
C ARG A 572 4.21 -47.47 -41.92
N ARG A 573 5.10 -47.17 -42.86
CA ARG A 573 6.19 -46.19 -42.64
C ARG A 573 5.65 -44.79 -42.36
N ARG A 574 4.61 -44.36 -43.08
CA ARG A 574 3.99 -43.05 -42.90
C ARG A 574 3.28 -42.93 -41.55
N LEU A 575 2.57 -43.98 -41.13
CA LEU A 575 1.93 -44.01 -39.81
C LEU A 575 2.97 -44.06 -38.69
N ALA A 576 4.03 -44.87 -38.81
CA ALA A 576 5.08 -44.96 -37.78
C ALA A 576 5.86 -43.65 -37.56
N ALA A 577 5.84 -42.71 -38.52
CA ALA A 577 6.54 -41.43 -38.42
C ALA A 577 5.78 -40.35 -37.62
N LEU A 578 4.52 -40.62 -37.24
CA LEU A 578 3.69 -39.67 -36.48
C LEU A 578 3.94 -39.78 -34.97
N PRO A 579 3.78 -38.68 -34.20
CA PRO A 579 4.03 -38.65 -32.76
C PRO A 579 2.85 -39.23 -31.96
N TRP A 580 2.75 -40.56 -31.90
CA TRP A 580 1.65 -41.28 -31.24
C TRP A 580 1.71 -41.27 -29.71
N GLU A 581 2.81 -40.83 -29.10
CA GLU A 581 2.91 -40.58 -27.66
C GLU A 581 1.91 -39.53 -27.13
N ARG A 582 1.20 -38.85 -28.02
CA ARG A 582 0.25 -37.77 -27.73
C ARG A 582 -1.22 -38.21 -27.72
N ASP A 583 -1.53 -39.42 -28.19
CA ASP A 583 -2.88 -39.98 -28.18
C ASP A 583 -2.80 -41.52 -28.24
N VAL A 584 -2.75 -42.16 -27.07
CA VAL A 584 -2.50 -43.61 -26.97
C VAL A 584 -3.73 -44.43 -27.39
N GLU A 585 -4.94 -43.92 -27.14
CA GLU A 585 -6.18 -44.60 -27.53
C GLU A 585 -6.31 -44.65 -29.05
N LEU A 586 -6.07 -43.54 -29.74
CA LEU A 586 -6.10 -43.48 -31.20
C LEU A 586 -5.00 -44.37 -31.83
N ALA A 587 -3.83 -44.42 -31.19
CA ALA A 587 -2.74 -45.29 -31.63
C ALA A 587 -3.13 -46.78 -31.60
N LEU A 588 -3.77 -47.24 -30.53
CA LEU A 588 -4.28 -48.60 -30.40
C LEU A 588 -5.37 -48.93 -31.44
N GLU A 589 -6.25 -47.97 -31.75
CA GLU A 589 -7.25 -48.13 -32.81
C GLU A 589 -6.60 -48.32 -34.19
N VAL A 590 -5.58 -47.52 -34.49
CA VAL A 590 -4.82 -47.62 -35.74
C VAL A 590 -4.10 -48.97 -35.83
N GLU A 591 -3.49 -49.45 -34.75
CA GLU A 591 -2.86 -50.79 -34.71
C GLU A 591 -3.83 -51.92 -35.08
N MET A 592 -5.08 -51.83 -34.60
CA MET A 592 -6.13 -52.80 -34.93
C MET A 592 -6.59 -52.70 -36.38
N GLN A 593 -6.81 -51.49 -36.89
CA GLN A 593 -7.34 -51.23 -38.24
C GLN A 593 -6.33 -51.57 -39.35
N VAL A 594 -5.02 -51.50 -39.07
CA VAL A 594 -3.94 -51.80 -40.03
C VAL A 594 -3.99 -53.26 -40.52
N LYS A 595 -4.62 -54.16 -39.78
CA LYS A 595 -4.81 -55.57 -40.14
C LYS A 595 -6.04 -55.82 -41.03
N GLU A 596 -6.91 -54.82 -41.20
CA GLU A 596 -8.16 -54.93 -41.97
C GLU A 596 -8.00 -54.32 -43.38
N PRO A 597 -8.06 -55.12 -44.46
CA PRO A 597 -7.81 -54.64 -45.83
C PRO A 597 -8.73 -53.48 -46.27
N ASN A 598 -10.00 -53.53 -45.90
CA ASN A 598 -11.00 -52.50 -46.22
C ASN A 598 -10.75 -51.15 -45.54
N GLN A 599 -9.94 -51.09 -44.48
CA GLN A 599 -9.61 -49.86 -43.78
C GLN A 599 -8.35 -49.17 -44.31
N LEU A 600 -7.56 -49.83 -45.17
CA LEU A 600 -6.27 -49.31 -45.61
C LEU A 600 -6.36 -48.01 -46.42
N ASP A 601 -7.35 -47.88 -47.31
CA ASP A 601 -7.57 -46.63 -48.05
C ASP A 601 -7.95 -45.49 -47.09
N HIS A 602 -8.89 -45.76 -46.18
CA HIS A 602 -9.33 -44.80 -45.17
C HIS A 602 -8.20 -44.33 -44.26
N LEU A 603 -7.36 -45.26 -43.76
CA LEU A 603 -6.17 -44.93 -42.98
C LEU A 603 -5.20 -44.06 -43.77
N SER A 604 -4.98 -44.36 -45.06
CA SER A 604 -4.08 -43.59 -45.91
C SER A 604 -4.53 -42.14 -46.13
N ARG A 605 -5.85 -41.92 -46.27
CA ARG A 605 -6.44 -40.58 -46.45
C ARG A 605 -6.49 -39.78 -45.16
N ARG A 606 -6.57 -40.44 -43.99
CA ARG A 606 -6.64 -39.78 -42.68
C ARG A 606 -5.27 -39.39 -42.09
N ILE A 607 -4.16 -39.73 -42.74
CA ILE A 607 -2.82 -39.31 -42.28
C ILE A 607 -2.72 -37.80 -42.02
N PRO A 608 -3.14 -36.89 -42.91
CA PRO A 608 -3.07 -35.45 -42.63
C PRO A 608 -3.89 -35.03 -41.40
N PHE A 609 -5.05 -35.66 -41.20
CA PHE A 609 -5.87 -35.44 -40.01
C PHE A 609 -5.15 -35.92 -38.75
N PHE A 610 -4.56 -37.12 -38.76
CA PHE A 610 -3.77 -37.62 -37.63
C PHE A 610 -2.58 -36.70 -37.32
N THR A 611 -1.89 -36.20 -38.34
CA THR A 611 -0.80 -35.22 -38.17
C THR A 611 -1.28 -33.96 -37.45
N ALA A 612 -2.38 -33.35 -37.91
CA ALA A 612 -2.92 -32.13 -37.31
C ALA A 612 -3.45 -32.38 -35.88
N HIS A 613 -4.15 -33.49 -35.67
CA HIS A 613 -4.72 -33.88 -34.39
C HIS A 613 -3.63 -34.14 -33.33
N LEU A 614 -2.60 -34.91 -33.68
CA LEU A 614 -1.47 -35.18 -32.78
C LEU A 614 -0.59 -33.95 -32.56
N ALA A 615 -0.45 -33.05 -33.56
CA ALA A 615 0.34 -31.83 -33.39
C ALA A 615 -0.25 -30.88 -32.32
N ASN A 616 -1.58 -30.82 -32.22
CA ASN A 616 -2.30 -29.91 -31.33
C ASN A 616 -2.49 -30.44 -29.90
N ARG A 617 -2.06 -31.67 -29.60
CA ARG A 617 -2.21 -32.29 -28.27
C ARG A 617 -0.89 -32.33 -27.48
N PRO A 618 -0.95 -32.18 -26.15
CA PRO A 618 0.20 -32.43 -25.27
C PRO A 618 0.55 -33.94 -25.25
N VAL A 619 1.78 -34.27 -24.86
CA VAL A 619 2.24 -35.66 -24.75
C VAL A 619 1.51 -36.35 -23.59
N GLU A 620 0.84 -37.48 -23.87
CA GLU A 620 0.12 -38.28 -22.89
C GLU A 620 1.05 -39.29 -22.22
N ASP A 621 1.82 -40.06 -23.01
CA ASP A 621 2.82 -41.01 -22.50
C ASP A 621 4.08 -41.02 -23.37
N SER A 622 5.13 -40.37 -22.88
CA SER A 622 6.44 -40.28 -23.55
C SER A 622 7.15 -41.62 -23.80
N SER A 623 6.71 -42.71 -23.15
CA SER A 623 7.31 -44.04 -23.28
C SER A 623 6.60 -44.93 -24.31
N TYR A 624 5.42 -44.51 -24.78
CA TYR A 624 4.61 -45.29 -25.72
C TYR A 624 5.27 -45.37 -27.11
N ARG A 625 5.20 -46.55 -27.74
CA ARG A 625 5.70 -46.80 -29.09
C ARG A 625 4.66 -47.60 -29.87
N LEU A 626 4.30 -47.10 -31.04
CA LEU A 626 3.38 -47.75 -31.96
C LEU A 626 3.99 -49.03 -32.56
N HIS A 627 3.26 -50.14 -32.47
CA HIS A 627 3.62 -51.45 -32.98
C HIS A 627 2.70 -51.88 -34.13
N LEU A 628 3.05 -51.48 -35.35
CA LEU A 628 2.27 -51.82 -36.55
C LEU A 628 2.52 -53.26 -37.04
N TRP A 629 1.44 -54.01 -37.21
CA TRP A 629 1.43 -55.36 -37.77
C TRP A 629 2.02 -55.41 -39.19
N GLN A 630 2.61 -56.56 -39.57
CA GLN A 630 3.16 -56.80 -40.90
C GLN A 630 2.79 -58.22 -41.37
N PRO A 631 2.41 -58.42 -42.66
CA PRO A 631 2.08 -59.75 -43.18
C PRO A 631 3.29 -60.69 -43.22
N GLU A 632 3.05 -61.97 -42.98
CA GLU A 632 4.07 -63.02 -43.05
C GLU A 632 4.40 -63.31 -44.53
N ARG A 633 5.53 -62.79 -45.02
CA ARG A 633 5.99 -63.06 -46.39
C ARG A 633 6.41 -64.53 -46.53
N THR A 634 5.63 -65.33 -47.25
CA THR A 634 6.09 -66.65 -47.69
C THR A 634 7.22 -66.46 -48.70
N HIS A 635 8.46 -66.83 -48.35
CA HIS A 635 9.55 -66.88 -49.31
C HIS A 635 9.17 -67.82 -50.47
N PRO A 636 9.25 -67.38 -51.75
CA PRO A 636 8.95 -68.26 -52.86
C PRO A 636 10.05 -69.32 -52.99
N THR A 637 9.75 -70.56 -52.58
CA THR A 637 10.44 -71.74 -53.07
C THR A 637 10.16 -71.88 -54.57
N LEU A 638 11.20 -71.78 -55.39
CA LEU A 638 11.16 -71.99 -56.84
C LEU A 638 10.67 -73.41 -57.18
N VAL A 639 9.39 -73.57 -57.51
CA VAL A 639 8.87 -74.75 -58.18
C VAL A 639 7.95 -74.29 -59.32
N PRO A 640 8.23 -74.65 -60.59
CA PRO A 640 7.50 -74.17 -61.76
C PRO A 640 6.24 -74.99 -62.01
N ILE A 641 5.11 -74.33 -62.27
CA ILE A 641 3.88 -74.96 -62.80
C ILE A 641 3.29 -74.05 -63.91
N PRO A 642 2.79 -74.62 -65.02
CA PRO A 642 2.82 -74.03 -66.36
C PRO A 642 1.67 -73.09 -66.71
N GLU A 643 1.94 -72.25 -67.69
CA GLU A 643 1.06 -71.32 -68.40
C GLU A 643 -0.26 -71.96 -68.88
N ARG A 644 -1.36 -71.20 -68.78
CA ARG A 644 -2.55 -71.36 -69.62
C ARG A 644 -3.10 -70.01 -70.06
N ASP A 645 -2.64 -69.63 -71.25
CA ASP A 645 -3.34 -69.05 -72.39
C ASP A 645 -4.54 -68.10 -72.19
N GLY A 646 -4.35 -66.89 -72.71
CA GLY A 646 -5.27 -66.38 -73.74
C GLY A 646 -6.08 -65.13 -73.39
N ARG A 647 -5.42 -63.99 -73.12
CA ARG A 647 -6.03 -62.67 -73.36
C ARG A 647 -5.53 -62.13 -74.71
N PRO A 648 -6.40 -61.76 -75.66
CA PRO A 648 -5.97 -61.12 -76.89
C PRO A 648 -5.54 -59.69 -76.58
N VAL A 649 -4.26 -59.41 -76.87
CA VAL A 649 -3.65 -58.09 -76.88
C VAL A 649 -4.19 -57.34 -78.11
N LEU A 650 -4.87 -56.22 -77.89
CA LEU A 650 -4.97 -55.19 -78.92
C LEU A 650 -3.69 -54.35 -78.83
N GLN A 651 -2.99 -54.28 -79.96
CA GLN A 651 -1.73 -53.53 -80.12
C GLN A 651 -1.90 -52.05 -79.72
N PRO A 652 -0.84 -51.42 -79.18
CA PRO A 652 -0.84 -50.00 -78.87
C PRO A 652 -0.93 -49.18 -80.17
N VAL A 653 -1.77 -48.15 -80.13
CA VAL A 653 -1.84 -47.13 -81.17
C VAL A 653 -0.66 -46.18 -80.96
N SER A 654 0.24 -46.18 -81.95
CA SER A 654 1.08 -45.06 -82.36
C SER A 654 2.06 -44.44 -81.35
N ALA A 655 3.33 -44.85 -81.44
CA ALA A 655 4.51 -44.17 -80.89
C ALA A 655 4.78 -42.76 -81.50
N LEU A 656 3.80 -42.17 -82.19
CA LEU A 656 3.85 -40.84 -82.80
C LEU A 656 3.23 -39.76 -81.88
N ASP A 657 2.34 -40.16 -80.96
CA ASP A 657 1.73 -39.25 -79.99
C ASP A 657 2.62 -39.09 -78.73
N GLU A 658 3.25 -40.18 -78.26
CA GLU A 658 4.29 -40.10 -77.20
C GLU A 658 5.55 -39.33 -77.65
N ALA A 659 5.90 -39.37 -78.94
CA ALA A 659 6.99 -38.54 -79.48
C ALA A 659 6.59 -37.06 -79.61
N HIS A 660 5.29 -36.76 -79.77
CA HIS A 660 4.77 -35.39 -79.79
C HIS A 660 4.68 -34.81 -78.38
N GLU A 661 4.29 -35.59 -77.38
CA GLU A 661 4.33 -35.18 -75.97
C GLU A 661 5.78 -34.99 -75.48
N ALA A 662 6.70 -35.91 -75.79
CA ALA A 662 8.12 -35.77 -75.41
C ALA A 662 8.82 -34.58 -76.11
N MET A 663 8.42 -34.21 -77.33
CA MET A 663 8.91 -33.01 -78.02
C MET A 663 8.35 -31.71 -77.44
N LEU A 664 7.13 -31.73 -76.89
CA LEU A 664 6.54 -30.58 -76.20
C LEU A 664 7.12 -30.41 -74.79
N GLU A 665 7.38 -31.51 -74.07
CA GLU A 665 8.04 -31.49 -72.75
C GLU A 665 9.51 -31.04 -72.85
N ALA A 666 10.22 -31.39 -73.93
CA ALA A 666 11.57 -30.89 -74.21
C ALA A 666 11.63 -29.43 -74.70
N MET A 667 10.48 -28.79 -74.95
CA MET A 667 10.38 -27.35 -75.26
C MET A 667 9.94 -26.50 -74.06
N ASP A 668 9.51 -27.12 -72.94
CA ASP A 668 9.20 -26.44 -71.68
C ASP A 668 10.35 -26.54 -70.65
N GLU A 669 11.42 -27.30 -70.93
CA GLU A 669 12.66 -27.34 -70.14
C GLU A 669 13.79 -26.50 -70.77
N GLU A 670 13.61 -25.18 -70.83
CA GLU A 670 14.72 -24.21 -70.74
C GLU A 670 14.41 -23.26 -69.57
N HIS A 671 14.68 -23.73 -68.35
CA HIS A 671 15.32 -22.99 -67.24
C HIS A 671 15.58 -23.98 -66.09
N ALA A 672 16.54 -24.87 -66.34
CA ALA A 672 17.32 -25.48 -65.28
C ALA A 672 18.46 -24.52 -64.92
N GLU A 673 18.46 -24.00 -63.70
CA GLU A 673 19.71 -23.85 -62.96
C GLU A 673 19.55 -24.60 -61.64
N VAL A 674 20.17 -25.78 -61.63
CA VAL A 674 20.55 -26.50 -60.42
C VAL A 674 21.78 -25.80 -59.83
N GLU A 675 21.75 -25.73 -58.52
CA GLU A 675 22.73 -25.25 -57.55
C GLU A 675 24.20 -25.56 -57.89
N ASP A 676 25.11 -24.70 -57.42
CA ASP A 676 26.28 -25.19 -56.69
C ASP A 676 26.84 -24.15 -55.69
N PRO A 677 27.62 -24.57 -54.67
CA PRO A 677 27.75 -23.91 -53.37
C PRO A 677 29.07 -23.11 -53.16
N VAL A 678 29.16 -22.50 -51.97
CA VAL A 678 30.35 -22.00 -51.23
C VAL A 678 30.87 -20.60 -51.56
N GLY A 679 31.00 -19.75 -50.52
CA GLY A 679 31.96 -18.64 -50.52
C GLY A 679 31.64 -17.48 -49.58
N GLU A 680 32.37 -17.40 -48.48
CA GLU A 680 32.44 -16.33 -47.47
C GLU A 680 32.81 -14.91 -48.00
N PRO A 681 32.70 -13.86 -47.14
CA PRO A 681 32.47 -12.46 -47.52
C PRO A 681 33.72 -11.56 -47.54
N VAL A 682 33.67 -10.46 -48.29
CA VAL A 682 34.50 -9.24 -48.09
C VAL A 682 33.86 -8.01 -48.78
N PRO A 683 34.23 -6.75 -48.49
CA PRO A 683 33.31 -5.69 -48.09
C PRO A 683 33.28 -4.53 -49.09
N THR A 684 32.44 -3.52 -48.84
CA THR A 684 32.50 -2.23 -49.57
C THR A 684 32.20 -1.07 -48.59
N PRO A 685 32.69 0.14 -48.87
CA PRO A 685 33.66 0.79 -48.02
C PRO A 685 33.16 2.06 -47.32
N GLU A 686 33.96 2.48 -46.36
CA GLU A 686 33.94 3.76 -45.67
C GLU A 686 33.91 4.96 -46.63
N LYS A 687 33.13 5.98 -46.22
CA LYS A 687 33.49 7.39 -46.37
C LYS A 687 33.38 8.07 -45.00
N GLU A 688 34.54 8.14 -44.33
CA GLU A 688 35.00 9.31 -43.56
C GLU A 688 34.87 10.58 -44.42
N GLU A 689 34.74 11.82 -43.96
CA GLU A 689 34.91 12.54 -42.68
C GLU A 689 34.22 13.92 -42.93
N GLU A 690 33.86 14.77 -41.98
CA GLU A 690 34.82 15.55 -41.19
C GLU A 690 34.10 16.35 -40.08
N LYS A 691 34.82 16.47 -38.97
CA LYS A 691 34.57 17.10 -37.67
C LYS A 691 34.84 18.62 -37.71
N PRO A 692 34.57 19.45 -36.67
CA PRO A 692 34.89 19.25 -35.25
C PRO A 692 33.74 19.33 -34.25
#